data_AF-A0A1F3BMQ4-F1
#
_entry.id   AF-A0A1F3BMQ4-F1
#
_cell.length_a   1.000
_cell.length_b   1.000
_cell.length_c   1.000
_cell.angle_alpha   90.00
_cell.angle_beta   90.00
_cell.angle_gamma   90.00
#
_symmetry.space_group_name_H-M   'P 1'
#
loop_
_entity.id
_entity.type
_entity.pdbx_description
1 polymer ?
#
loop_
_entity_poly.entity_id
_entity_poly.type
_entity_poly.pdbx_seq_one_letter_code
_entity_poly.pdbx_strand_id
1 'polypeptide(L)'
;MLGLDLLGATRSTTIALTKIPLLQKLVSVNLETNSVTVFGVGSGTLVKQAEIPVGREPRCVAIDPLGLKAFVTNSGSGTVSVISLLGLAANTVVATIPVGTEPRACALTPDGAVLLVANFTEGALTAIDTRTLAVVGKIPVGGNPGALAISGDRVFVTQFFARPIAGGPGEGFDNGREGVVKTFLLGSPTQMNEITLSPLADSGFTADRTSFCTALNPNAVNDTFCPDTTITDPTDPKITADPQAVFPNQFFSALVCGKALYLPNIGAQPSPPVAFNTNVQALVHVVDANALAERADLHVNLNAQIKTEAVPASQVGTLQRAFGNDIVAIDADKECKNFFIVSRGGNYVLKATIGADGKLNIGAPDNVVRLQTGNIPDGIVVDGGYAYVNNEVDLSVSVIDLAANTRHDVSASTPPEPGSFEHARIMGKLVFHTALGVPDDGLVGTQLRDINPVNFRGKQSADAWSSCASCHPLDGLADSVTWQFGDGPRQTVPLDGLFSKVDPLEDIRINNWSAVRDSVTDFNNNSRGVQCGAGFAGGVPLATVPGVPSLACPQVTAFGPGPNPAVFDHGIQQGASEALDFETTWTQTVRALNEPKGDATAISAGATLFEGTCASCHGGAKWTKSQVVYLSNPALDKAFAAGGTPRDPGLTMIANQSVLYVDAKVDPGVLKFLEDVGTFDPANPIEIGGAAANIGKVALGVLGFNAPSLLGVGASAPYFHNGQAQTLDDVFAQHNLPSGSTIQASFGAGDLANLSAFVTSIDGATPIFRSQTDDFKDPTIVMMGP
;
A
#
# COMPACT_ATOMS: atom_id res chain seq x y z
N MET A 1 32.33 10.13 -31.24
CA MET A 1 30.89 9.81 -31.39
C MET A 1 30.72 8.35 -31.03
N LEU A 2 30.37 8.06 -29.77
CA LEU A 2 29.83 6.75 -29.40
C LEU A 2 28.41 6.66 -29.99
N GLY A 3 28.09 5.56 -30.65
CA GLY A 3 26.87 5.39 -31.45
C GLY A 3 25.58 5.52 -30.65
N LEU A 4 24.50 5.90 -31.34
CA LEU A 4 23.15 6.11 -30.81
C LEU A 4 22.53 4.88 -30.11
N ASP A 5 23.12 3.68 -30.23
CA ASP A 5 22.63 2.46 -29.59
C ASP A 5 22.72 2.49 -28.04
N LEU A 6 23.41 3.46 -27.45
CA LEU A 6 23.43 3.69 -25.98
C LEU A 6 22.20 4.46 -25.45
N LEU A 7 21.41 5.08 -26.33
CA LEU A 7 20.29 5.98 -26.03
C LEU A 7 18.94 5.26 -25.83
N GLY A 8 18.97 4.02 -25.32
CA GLY A 8 17.75 3.29 -24.96
C GLY A 8 16.94 4.00 -23.87
N ALA A 9 15.65 3.69 -23.81
CA ALA A 9 14.76 4.23 -22.80
C ALA A 9 15.30 4.02 -21.37
N THR A 10 14.96 4.93 -20.48
CA THR A 10 15.31 4.88 -19.06
C THR A 10 14.03 4.81 -18.23
N ARG A 11 14.18 4.39 -16.97
CA ARG A 11 13.07 4.31 -16.02
C ARG A 11 13.53 4.48 -14.58
N SER A 12 12.59 4.74 -13.69
CA SER A 12 12.80 4.65 -12.25
C SER A 12 12.92 3.19 -11.79
N THR A 13 13.86 2.93 -10.88
CA THR A 13 14.14 1.59 -10.33
C THR A 13 14.99 1.71 -9.04
N THR A 14 14.96 0.70 -8.18
CA THR A 14 15.79 0.59 -6.96
C THR A 14 17.18 -0.02 -7.24
N ILE A 15 17.37 -0.55 -8.45
CA ILE A 15 18.61 -1.22 -8.88
C ILE A 15 18.94 -0.87 -10.32
N ALA A 16 20.18 -0.44 -10.57
CA ALA A 16 20.61 0.02 -11.89
C ALA A 16 21.99 -0.52 -12.26
N LEU A 17 22.19 -0.73 -13.56
CA LEU A 17 23.42 -1.27 -14.16
C LEU A 17 24.05 -0.23 -15.09
N THR A 18 25.37 -0.06 -15.03
CA THR A 18 26.08 0.74 -16.04
C THR A 18 25.99 0.06 -17.41
N LYS A 19 25.86 0.84 -18.48
CA LYS A 19 25.80 0.33 -19.86
C LYS A 19 27.19 -0.01 -20.47
N ILE A 20 28.27 0.05 -19.70
CA ILE A 20 29.65 -0.18 -20.18
C ILE A 20 30.10 -1.61 -19.86
N PRO A 21 30.24 -2.51 -20.86
CA PRO A 21 30.47 -3.94 -20.60
C PRO A 21 31.80 -4.27 -19.90
N LEU A 22 32.86 -3.50 -20.16
CA LEU A 22 34.21 -3.80 -19.63
C LEU A 22 34.44 -3.33 -18.18
N LEU A 23 33.56 -2.48 -17.64
CA LEU A 23 33.66 -1.92 -16.29
C LEU A 23 32.27 -1.89 -15.65
N GLN A 24 31.51 -2.96 -15.86
CA GLN A 24 30.12 -2.99 -15.49
C GLN A 24 29.97 -2.92 -13.96
N LYS A 25 29.17 -1.95 -13.50
CA LYS A 25 28.80 -1.79 -12.11
C LYS A 25 27.30 -1.89 -11.96
N LEU A 26 26.88 -2.45 -10.84
CA LEU A 26 25.52 -2.46 -10.38
C LEU A 26 25.42 -1.62 -9.11
N VAL A 27 24.40 -0.78 -9.01
CA VAL A 27 24.09 -0.01 -7.81
C VAL A 27 22.73 -0.44 -7.29
N SER A 28 22.66 -0.85 -6.03
CA SER A 28 21.44 -1.28 -5.35
C SER A 28 21.11 -0.34 -4.21
N VAL A 29 19.84 0.03 -4.07
CA VAL A 29 19.34 0.86 -2.97
C VAL A 29 19.08 0.00 -1.73
N ASN A 30 19.60 0.42 -0.58
CA ASN A 30 19.31 -0.19 0.72
C ASN A 30 18.47 0.80 1.55
N LEU A 31 17.15 0.69 1.46
CA LEU A 31 16.24 1.59 2.16
C LEU A 31 16.47 1.56 3.67
N GLU A 32 16.52 0.35 4.24
CA GLU A 32 16.56 0.13 5.68
C GLU A 32 17.85 0.61 6.35
N THR A 33 18.95 0.76 5.59
CA THR A 33 20.25 1.22 6.10
C THR A 33 20.63 2.60 5.61
N ASN A 34 19.73 3.32 4.92
CA ASN A 34 19.98 4.65 4.35
C ASN A 34 21.28 4.70 3.52
N SER A 35 21.52 3.67 2.72
CA SER A 35 22.75 3.50 1.94
C SER A 35 22.46 2.98 0.54
N VAL A 36 23.47 3.00 -0.32
CA VAL A 36 23.47 2.22 -1.56
C VAL A 36 24.71 1.35 -1.64
N THR A 37 24.63 0.22 -2.32
CA THR A 37 25.77 -0.67 -2.52
C THR A 37 26.18 -0.69 -3.98
N VAL A 38 27.47 -0.48 -4.22
CA VAL A 38 28.09 -0.58 -5.55
C VAL A 38 28.77 -1.94 -5.66
N PHE A 39 28.40 -2.69 -6.69
CA PHE A 39 29.00 -3.97 -7.05
C PHE A 39 29.78 -3.86 -8.36
N GLY A 40 30.91 -4.55 -8.44
CA GLY A 40 31.49 -4.93 -9.73
C GLY A 40 30.76 -6.14 -10.28
N VAL A 41 30.47 -6.14 -11.58
CA VAL A 41 29.69 -7.18 -12.24
C VAL A 41 30.58 -8.02 -13.15
N GLY A 42 30.58 -9.33 -12.93
CA GLY A 42 31.15 -10.33 -13.83
C GLY A 42 30.05 -11.22 -14.43
N SER A 43 30.45 -12.22 -15.21
CA SER A 43 29.50 -13.21 -15.79
C SER A 43 28.86 -14.04 -14.68
N GLY A 44 27.70 -13.60 -14.20
CA GLY A 44 26.95 -14.27 -13.12
C GLY A 44 27.52 -14.07 -11.72
N THR A 45 28.41 -13.10 -11.51
CA THR A 45 28.99 -12.81 -10.19
C THR A 45 28.90 -11.33 -9.85
N LEU A 46 28.60 -11.03 -8.58
CA LEU A 46 28.69 -9.68 -8.02
C LEU A 46 29.78 -9.63 -6.94
N VAL A 47 30.59 -8.58 -6.97
CA VAL A 47 31.61 -8.31 -5.94
C VAL A 47 31.30 -6.96 -5.32
N LYS A 48 30.92 -6.94 -4.04
CA LYS A 48 30.67 -5.69 -3.28
C LYS A 48 31.94 -4.85 -3.27
N GLN A 49 31.87 -3.65 -3.86
CA GLN A 49 32.99 -2.68 -3.89
C GLN A 49 32.90 -1.71 -2.72
N ALA A 50 31.70 -1.21 -2.44
CA ALA A 50 31.43 -0.26 -1.37
C ALA A 50 29.96 -0.26 -1.00
N GLU A 51 29.69 0.06 0.26
CA GLU A 51 28.40 0.53 0.72
C GLU A 51 28.56 2.00 1.13
N ILE A 52 27.69 2.85 0.62
CA ILE A 52 27.84 4.30 0.64
C ILE A 52 26.63 4.88 1.36
N PRO A 53 26.80 5.52 2.52
CA PRO A 53 25.71 6.24 3.18
C PRO A 53 25.17 7.36 2.29
N VAL A 54 23.85 7.50 2.24
CA VAL A 54 23.14 8.56 1.51
C VAL A 54 22.13 9.24 2.44
N GLY A 55 21.13 9.94 1.88
CA GLY A 55 20.08 10.53 2.71
C GLY A 55 19.12 9.46 3.24
N ARG A 56 18.21 9.88 4.11
CA ARG A 56 17.16 9.03 4.68
C ARG A 56 16.17 8.53 3.63
N GLU A 57 15.84 7.26 3.72
CA GLU A 57 14.96 6.50 2.81
C GLU A 57 15.32 6.68 1.34
N PRO A 58 16.45 6.11 0.89
CA PRO A 58 16.73 6.05 -0.53
C PRO A 58 15.65 5.20 -1.24
N ARG A 59 15.13 5.66 -2.38
CA ARG A 59 14.00 5.02 -3.10
C ARG A 59 14.27 4.68 -4.56
N CYS A 60 15.13 5.45 -5.23
CA CYS A 60 15.44 5.26 -6.65
C CYS A 60 16.93 5.47 -6.89
N VAL A 61 17.49 4.75 -7.86
CA VAL A 61 18.82 5.01 -8.42
C VAL A 61 18.77 5.10 -9.94
N ALA A 62 19.43 6.12 -10.49
CA ALA A 62 19.69 6.27 -11.93
C ALA A 62 21.20 6.42 -12.18
N ILE A 63 21.73 5.71 -13.16
CA ILE A 63 23.15 5.76 -13.54
C ILE A 63 23.28 6.46 -14.89
N ASP A 64 24.22 7.41 -15.01
CA ASP A 64 24.42 8.11 -16.28
C ASP A 64 24.92 7.17 -17.39
N PRO A 65 24.65 7.48 -18.67
CA PRO A 65 24.99 6.60 -19.78
C PRO A 65 26.50 6.30 -19.91
N LEU A 66 27.36 7.18 -19.40
CA LEU A 66 28.82 7.02 -19.38
C LEU A 66 29.30 6.28 -18.11
N GLY A 67 28.41 5.91 -17.18
CA GLY A 67 28.72 5.15 -15.98
C GLY A 67 29.65 5.89 -15.00
N LEU A 68 29.64 7.22 -15.01
CA LEU A 68 30.51 8.06 -14.19
C LEU A 68 29.89 8.42 -12.85
N LYS A 69 28.56 8.52 -12.78
CA LYS A 69 27.76 8.98 -11.65
C LYS A 69 26.49 8.15 -11.49
N ALA A 70 26.11 7.92 -10.25
CA ALA A 70 24.77 7.49 -9.87
C ALA A 70 24.04 8.62 -9.13
N PHE A 71 22.73 8.72 -9.34
CA PHE A 71 21.84 9.67 -8.68
C PHE A 71 20.84 8.89 -7.86
N VAL A 72 20.74 9.19 -6.57
CA VAL A 72 19.90 8.44 -5.62
C VAL A 72 18.90 9.39 -4.98
N THR A 73 17.60 9.15 -5.11
CA THR A 73 16.58 9.96 -4.42
C THR A 73 16.44 9.51 -2.98
N ASN A 74 16.37 10.46 -2.05
CA ASN A 74 16.22 10.21 -0.61
C ASN A 74 14.90 10.80 -0.12
N SER A 75 13.83 10.00 -0.06
CA SER A 75 12.47 10.49 0.18
C SER A 75 12.30 11.17 1.53
N GLY A 76 12.86 10.55 2.58
CA GLY A 76 12.82 11.07 3.95
C GLY A 76 13.70 12.30 4.17
N SER A 77 14.57 12.65 3.22
CA SER A 77 15.43 13.84 3.30
C SER A 77 15.07 14.95 2.31
N GLY A 78 14.22 14.70 1.32
CA GLY A 78 13.90 15.68 0.27
C GLY A 78 15.10 16.03 -0.62
N THR A 79 16.03 15.09 -0.85
CA THR A 79 17.27 15.33 -1.60
C THR A 79 17.58 14.25 -2.63
N VAL A 80 18.52 14.56 -3.53
CA VAL A 80 19.23 13.59 -4.37
C VAL A 80 20.70 13.54 -3.99
N SER A 81 21.22 12.35 -3.69
CA SER A 81 22.65 12.10 -3.53
C SER A 81 23.29 11.77 -4.89
N VAL A 82 24.42 12.39 -5.20
CA VAL A 82 25.19 12.13 -6.43
C VAL A 82 26.46 11.39 -6.05
N ILE A 83 26.66 10.20 -6.58
CA ILE A 83 27.78 9.31 -6.25
C ILE A 83 28.69 9.21 -7.46
N SER A 84 29.99 9.43 -7.29
CA SER A 84 30.97 9.16 -8.35
C SER A 84 31.24 7.65 -8.42
N LEU A 85 31.15 7.05 -9.60
CA LEU A 85 31.38 5.62 -9.80
C LEU A 85 32.79 5.31 -10.32
N LEU A 86 33.54 6.30 -10.81
CA LEU A 86 34.89 6.11 -11.37
C LEU A 86 35.87 7.20 -10.89
N GLY A 87 37.16 6.98 -11.14
CA GLY A 87 38.24 7.91 -10.80
C GLY A 87 38.63 7.91 -9.32
N LEU A 88 39.38 8.93 -8.89
CA LEU A 88 39.90 9.05 -7.51
C LEU A 88 38.80 9.24 -6.46
N ALA A 89 37.63 9.74 -6.87
CA ALA A 89 36.46 9.91 -6.01
C ALA A 89 35.46 8.75 -6.12
N ALA A 90 35.84 7.63 -6.76
CA ALA A 90 34.94 6.49 -6.91
C ALA A 90 34.37 6.04 -5.57
N ASN A 91 33.08 5.68 -5.59
CA ASN A 91 32.31 5.21 -4.45
C ASN A 91 32.17 6.24 -3.32
N THR A 92 32.09 7.53 -3.67
CA THR A 92 31.83 8.62 -2.70
C THR A 92 30.69 9.52 -3.17
N VAL A 93 29.95 10.08 -2.22
CA VAL A 93 28.96 11.13 -2.50
C VAL A 93 29.70 12.42 -2.82
N VAL A 94 29.51 12.94 -4.03
CA VAL A 94 30.15 14.18 -4.54
C VAL A 94 29.23 15.39 -4.50
N ALA A 95 27.92 15.20 -4.34
CA ALA A 95 26.95 16.26 -4.11
C ALA A 95 25.67 15.73 -3.46
N THR A 96 24.98 16.61 -2.75
CA THR A 96 23.61 16.39 -2.26
C THR A 96 22.76 17.58 -2.70
N ILE A 97 21.72 17.33 -3.48
CA ILE A 97 20.90 18.35 -4.14
C ILE A 97 19.52 18.37 -3.47
N PRO A 98 19.10 19.49 -2.85
CA PRO A 98 17.71 19.66 -2.41
C PRO A 98 16.75 19.62 -3.60
N VAL A 99 15.66 18.89 -3.47
CA VAL A 99 14.61 18.79 -4.50
C VAL A 99 13.27 19.19 -3.90
N GLY A 100 12.21 18.38 -4.06
CA GLY A 100 10.92 18.59 -3.39
C GLY A 100 10.67 17.59 -2.26
N THR A 101 9.42 17.45 -1.86
CA THR A 101 8.99 16.53 -0.80
C THR A 101 8.79 15.11 -1.33
N GLU A 102 9.21 14.12 -0.54
CA GLU A 102 9.10 12.70 -0.87
C GLU A 102 9.59 12.34 -2.30
N PRO A 103 10.86 12.65 -2.68
CA PRO A 103 11.39 12.22 -3.97
C PRO A 103 11.52 10.68 -4.02
N ARG A 104 10.67 10.03 -4.82
CA ARG A 104 10.54 8.56 -4.85
C ARG A 104 10.99 7.89 -6.13
N ALA A 105 10.84 8.57 -7.27
CA ALA A 105 11.23 8.04 -8.56
C ALA A 105 12.15 9.03 -9.29
N CYS A 106 13.01 8.48 -10.13
CA CYS A 106 14.02 9.23 -10.85
C CYS A 106 14.36 8.57 -12.18
N ALA A 107 14.54 9.34 -13.24
CA ALA A 107 14.98 8.83 -14.53
C ALA A 107 15.83 9.88 -15.25
N LEU A 108 16.90 9.42 -15.91
CA LEU A 108 17.76 10.27 -16.73
C LEU A 108 17.25 10.34 -18.15
N THR A 109 17.40 11.48 -18.81
CA THR A 109 17.28 11.54 -20.26
C THR A 109 18.26 10.54 -20.89
N PRO A 110 17.96 9.94 -22.06
CA PRO A 110 18.83 8.93 -22.65
C PRO A 110 20.28 9.40 -22.91
N ASP A 111 20.47 10.69 -23.15
CA ASP A 111 21.78 11.35 -23.29
C ASP A 111 22.47 11.67 -21.95
N GLY A 112 21.77 11.48 -20.82
CA GLY A 112 22.24 11.72 -19.47
C GLY A 112 22.29 13.19 -19.05
N ALA A 113 21.79 14.12 -19.87
CA ALA A 113 21.92 15.56 -19.61
C ALA A 113 21.00 16.07 -18.49
N VAL A 114 19.81 15.49 -18.34
CA VAL A 114 18.82 15.90 -17.35
C VAL A 114 18.35 14.71 -16.53
N LEU A 115 18.33 14.86 -15.22
CA LEU A 115 17.63 13.96 -14.30
C LEU A 115 16.25 14.54 -13.98
N LEU A 116 15.20 13.77 -14.18
CA LEU A 116 13.87 14.07 -13.66
C LEU A 116 13.66 13.29 -12.37
N VAL A 117 13.15 13.98 -11.35
CA VAL A 117 12.86 13.43 -10.03
C VAL A 117 11.39 13.66 -9.72
N ALA A 118 10.64 12.60 -9.42
CA ALA A 118 9.24 12.68 -9.02
C ALA A 118 9.14 12.90 -7.50
N ASN A 119 8.64 14.07 -7.11
CA ASN A 119 8.36 14.45 -5.73
C ASN A 119 6.91 14.07 -5.42
N PHE A 120 6.74 12.99 -4.66
CA PHE A 120 5.48 12.26 -4.56
C PHE A 120 4.36 13.09 -3.93
N THR A 121 4.54 13.59 -2.70
CA THR A 121 3.50 14.41 -2.03
C THR A 121 3.38 15.80 -2.63
N GLU A 122 4.42 16.31 -3.29
CA GLU A 122 4.39 17.61 -3.95
C GLU A 122 3.58 17.61 -5.26
N GLY A 123 3.33 16.43 -5.86
CA GLY A 123 2.66 16.35 -7.15
C GLY A 123 3.45 16.99 -8.30
N ALA A 124 4.78 16.99 -8.22
CA ALA A 124 5.64 17.68 -9.18
C ALA A 124 6.89 16.88 -9.54
N LEU A 125 7.49 17.20 -10.68
CA LEU A 125 8.84 16.76 -11.02
C LEU A 125 9.84 17.89 -10.79
N THR A 126 11.03 17.56 -10.30
CA THR A 126 12.21 18.44 -10.33
C THR A 126 13.14 18.00 -11.47
N ALA A 127 13.56 18.94 -12.31
CA ALA A 127 14.57 18.72 -13.34
C ALA A 127 15.94 19.20 -12.87
N ILE A 128 16.97 18.37 -12.99
CA ILE A 128 18.35 18.66 -12.60
C ILE A 128 19.27 18.53 -13.82
N ASP A 129 20.09 19.54 -14.09
CA ASP A 129 21.19 19.45 -15.07
C ASP A 129 22.34 18.65 -14.44
N THR A 130 22.71 17.52 -15.05
CA THR A 130 23.65 16.54 -14.45
C THR A 130 25.12 16.95 -14.54
N ARG A 131 25.43 17.97 -15.35
CA ARG A 131 26.77 18.52 -15.50
C ARG A 131 27.05 19.55 -14.42
N THR A 132 26.11 20.45 -14.19
CA THR A 132 26.18 21.54 -13.21
C THR A 132 25.69 21.12 -11.82
N LEU A 133 24.93 20.01 -11.74
CA LEU A 133 24.28 19.52 -10.52
C LEU A 133 23.32 20.55 -9.91
N ALA A 134 22.69 21.36 -10.77
CA ALA A 134 21.74 22.40 -10.38
C ALA A 134 20.31 22.01 -10.79
N VAL A 135 19.34 22.38 -9.95
CA VAL A 135 17.92 22.34 -10.32
C VAL A 135 17.65 23.40 -11.39
N VAL A 136 17.05 22.98 -12.50
CA VAL A 136 16.77 23.83 -13.68
C VAL A 136 15.28 24.01 -13.96
N GLY A 137 14.40 23.28 -13.26
CA GLY A 137 12.97 23.45 -13.41
C GLY A 137 12.15 22.62 -12.44
N LYS A 138 10.90 23.04 -12.25
CA LYS A 138 9.86 22.30 -11.55
C LYS A 138 8.64 22.18 -12.46
N ILE A 139 8.09 20.98 -12.56
CA ILE A 139 7.04 20.63 -13.52
C ILE A 139 5.85 20.05 -12.74
N PRO A 140 4.76 20.81 -12.53
CA PRO A 140 3.57 20.30 -11.84
C PRO A 140 2.89 19.22 -12.69
N VAL A 141 2.75 18.01 -12.15
CA VAL A 141 2.10 16.86 -12.84
C VAL A 141 0.85 16.37 -12.11
N GLY A 142 0.71 16.70 -10.81
CA GLY A 142 -0.36 16.27 -9.92
C GLY A 142 -0.34 14.78 -9.59
N GLY A 143 -1.30 14.34 -8.77
CA GLY A 143 -1.68 12.93 -8.59
C GLY A 143 -0.56 11.99 -8.13
N ASN A 144 0.24 12.40 -7.15
CA ASN A 144 1.28 11.56 -6.53
C ASN A 144 2.16 10.81 -7.55
N PRO A 145 3.07 11.48 -8.27
CA PRO A 145 3.82 10.84 -9.35
C PRO A 145 4.62 9.64 -8.86
N GLY A 146 4.27 8.44 -9.33
CA GLY A 146 4.74 7.16 -8.80
C GLY A 146 5.98 6.61 -9.51
N ALA A 147 5.91 6.51 -10.85
CA ALA A 147 6.97 5.97 -11.69
C ALA A 147 7.28 6.88 -12.88
N LEU A 148 8.53 6.83 -13.34
CA LEU A 148 9.01 7.56 -14.51
C LEU A 148 9.55 6.60 -15.57
N ALA A 149 9.24 6.87 -16.84
CA ALA A 149 9.94 6.30 -17.97
C ALA A 149 10.21 7.37 -19.03
N ILE A 150 11.40 7.35 -19.64
CA ILE A 150 11.80 8.32 -20.66
C ILE A 150 12.26 7.57 -21.90
N SER A 151 11.66 7.88 -23.05
CA SER A 151 12.02 7.30 -24.34
C SER A 151 12.26 8.42 -25.35
N GLY A 152 13.51 8.57 -25.81
CA GLY A 152 13.92 9.75 -26.56
C GLY A 152 13.72 11.03 -25.72
N ASP A 153 12.91 11.95 -26.22
CA ASP A 153 12.54 13.21 -25.55
C ASP A 153 11.18 13.16 -24.85
N ARG A 154 10.49 12.01 -24.90
CA ARG A 154 9.17 11.80 -24.31
C ARG A 154 9.30 11.27 -22.88
N VAL A 155 8.59 11.91 -21.96
CA VAL A 155 8.50 11.51 -20.56
C VAL A 155 7.12 10.92 -20.30
N PHE A 156 7.06 9.80 -19.59
CA PHE A 156 5.85 9.21 -19.04
C PHE A 156 5.93 9.23 -17.51
N VAL A 157 4.85 9.64 -16.87
CA VAL A 157 4.72 9.74 -15.41
C VAL A 157 3.42 9.09 -15.01
N THR A 158 3.48 8.05 -14.18
CA THR A 158 2.25 7.46 -13.62
C THR A 158 1.76 8.31 -12.45
N GLN A 159 0.45 8.47 -12.34
CA GLN A 159 -0.15 8.77 -11.04
C GLN A 159 -0.16 7.48 -10.22
N PHE A 160 0.31 7.54 -8.97
CA PHE A 160 0.46 6.32 -8.19
C PHE A 160 -0.89 5.67 -7.89
N PHE A 161 -1.87 6.47 -7.45
CA PHE A 161 -3.24 6.01 -7.20
C PHE A 161 -4.14 6.23 -8.41
N ALA A 162 -5.12 5.35 -8.58
CA ALA A 162 -6.23 5.58 -9.50
C ALA A 162 -7.21 6.63 -8.96
N ARG A 163 -7.80 7.37 -9.90
CA ARG A 163 -8.78 8.41 -9.61
C ARG A 163 -10.20 7.95 -9.94
N PRO A 164 -11.24 8.55 -9.35
CA PRO A 164 -12.61 8.32 -9.78
C PRO A 164 -12.83 8.65 -11.25
N ILE A 165 -13.62 7.82 -11.93
CA ILE A 165 -14.09 8.10 -13.29
C ILE A 165 -15.20 9.16 -13.21
N ALA A 166 -15.03 10.26 -13.93
CA ALA A 166 -16.02 11.34 -13.97
C ALA A 166 -17.37 10.83 -14.51
N GLY A 167 -18.43 10.98 -13.71
CA GLY A 167 -19.76 10.44 -14.05
C GLY A 167 -19.85 8.91 -13.98
N GLY A 168 -18.82 8.23 -13.48
CA GLY A 168 -18.85 6.80 -13.18
C GLY A 168 -19.70 6.48 -11.95
N PRO A 169 -19.73 5.21 -11.51
CA PRO A 169 -20.59 4.76 -10.41
C PRO A 169 -20.17 5.27 -9.03
N GLY A 170 -18.98 5.86 -8.90
CA GLY A 170 -18.44 6.40 -7.65
C GLY A 170 -17.53 5.42 -6.92
N GLU A 171 -17.27 5.71 -5.64
CA GLU A 171 -16.39 4.91 -4.78
C GLU A 171 -17.00 3.56 -4.40
N GLY A 172 -16.14 2.56 -4.14
CA GLY A 172 -16.58 1.23 -3.74
C GLY A 172 -17.08 0.33 -4.86
N PHE A 173 -16.91 0.74 -6.13
CA PHE A 173 -17.28 -0.03 -7.31
C PHE A 173 -16.05 -0.51 -8.09
N ASP A 174 -16.14 -1.73 -8.62
CA ASP A 174 -15.11 -2.43 -9.40
C ASP A 174 -14.65 -1.69 -10.67
N ASN A 175 -15.53 -0.85 -11.21
CA ASN A 175 -15.31 0.02 -12.36
C ASN A 175 -15.44 1.51 -12.01
N GLY A 176 -15.28 1.87 -10.74
CA GLY A 176 -15.43 3.24 -10.25
C GLY A 176 -14.24 4.16 -10.56
N ARG A 177 -13.07 3.58 -10.85
CA ARG A 177 -11.80 4.32 -10.96
C ARG A 177 -11.00 3.94 -12.20
N GLU A 178 -10.09 4.82 -12.59
CA GLU A 178 -9.17 4.65 -13.73
C GLU A 178 -7.74 5.04 -13.35
N GLY A 179 -6.76 4.37 -13.96
CA GLY A 179 -5.35 4.75 -13.85
C GLY A 179 -5.02 5.93 -14.76
N VAL A 180 -3.93 6.65 -14.47
CA VAL A 180 -3.54 7.84 -15.24
C VAL A 180 -2.05 7.85 -15.52
N VAL A 181 -1.69 8.11 -16.78
CA VAL A 181 -0.33 8.42 -17.21
C VAL A 181 -0.29 9.82 -17.80
N LYS A 182 0.51 10.70 -17.20
CA LYS A 182 0.86 12.00 -17.78
C LYS A 182 2.04 11.84 -18.72
N THR A 183 2.01 12.54 -19.84
CA THR A 183 3.14 12.50 -20.78
C THR A 183 3.37 13.83 -21.49
N PHE A 184 4.64 14.18 -21.69
CA PHE A 184 5.07 15.43 -22.31
C PHE A 184 6.43 15.28 -22.98
N LEU A 185 6.80 16.26 -23.80
CA LEU A 185 8.14 16.39 -24.37
C LEU A 185 9.02 17.23 -23.45
N LEU A 186 10.29 16.83 -23.25
CA LEU A 186 11.26 17.56 -22.42
C LEU A 186 11.40 19.04 -22.83
N GLY A 187 11.33 19.35 -24.13
CA GLY A 187 11.40 20.72 -24.63
C GLY A 187 10.10 21.53 -24.46
N SER A 188 9.02 20.92 -23.99
CA SER A 188 7.71 21.56 -23.80
C SER A 188 6.95 20.94 -22.62
N PRO A 189 7.52 20.99 -21.40
CA PRO A 189 6.99 20.24 -20.25
C PRO A 189 5.62 20.75 -19.75
N THR A 190 5.19 21.94 -20.18
CA THR A 190 3.86 22.48 -19.86
C THR A 190 2.75 21.99 -20.80
N GLN A 191 3.10 21.35 -21.92
CA GLN A 191 2.14 20.75 -22.85
C GLN A 191 2.03 19.26 -22.54
N MET A 192 1.16 18.91 -21.59
CA MET A 192 0.94 17.53 -21.16
C MET A 192 -0.29 16.92 -21.81
N ASN A 193 -0.12 15.68 -22.26
CA ASN A 193 -1.22 14.78 -22.56
C ASN A 193 -1.48 13.89 -21.35
N GLU A 194 -2.73 13.48 -21.20
CA GLU A 194 -3.16 12.49 -20.23
C GLU A 194 -3.65 11.25 -20.97
N ILE A 195 -3.21 10.08 -20.53
CA ILE A 195 -3.65 8.79 -21.02
C ILE A 195 -4.34 8.10 -19.84
N THR A 196 -5.63 7.89 -19.96
CA THR A 196 -6.43 7.15 -18.98
C THR A 196 -6.27 5.65 -19.21
N LEU A 197 -6.37 4.87 -18.13
CA LEU A 197 -6.25 3.42 -18.11
C LEU A 197 -7.55 2.87 -17.51
N SER A 198 -8.38 2.33 -18.39
CA SER A 198 -9.69 1.78 -18.05
C SER A 198 -9.58 0.54 -17.16
N PRO A 199 -10.60 0.25 -16.33
CA PRO A 199 -10.71 -1.04 -15.68
C PRO A 199 -10.72 -2.18 -16.70
N LEU A 200 -10.05 -3.30 -16.38
CA LEU A 200 -10.31 -4.53 -17.14
C LEU A 200 -11.77 -4.94 -16.88
N ALA A 201 -12.53 -5.21 -17.92
CA ALA A 201 -13.96 -5.53 -17.80
C ALA A 201 -14.23 -6.88 -17.12
N ASP A 202 -13.26 -7.79 -17.13
CA ASP A 202 -13.34 -9.11 -16.50
C ASP A 202 -11.97 -9.47 -15.92
N SER A 203 -11.92 -9.68 -14.60
CA SER A 203 -10.72 -10.11 -13.90
C SER A 203 -10.41 -11.60 -14.12
N GLY A 204 -11.36 -12.39 -14.62
CA GLY A 204 -11.28 -13.85 -14.69
C GLY A 204 -11.58 -14.56 -13.36
N PHE A 205 -12.02 -13.80 -12.35
CA PHE A 205 -12.39 -14.30 -11.02
C PHE A 205 -13.84 -13.99 -10.72
N THR A 206 -14.70 -15.00 -10.83
CA THR A 206 -16.10 -14.92 -10.41
C THR A 206 -16.18 -14.75 -8.90
N ALA A 207 -16.90 -13.73 -8.43
CA ALA A 207 -17.23 -13.61 -7.02
C ALA A 207 -18.64 -14.18 -6.78
N ASP A 208 -18.69 -15.30 -6.07
CA ASP A 208 -19.95 -15.93 -5.69
C ASP A 208 -20.69 -15.05 -4.68
N ARG A 209 -21.70 -14.32 -5.17
CA ARG A 209 -22.54 -13.46 -4.34
C ARG A 209 -23.79 -14.16 -3.81
N THR A 210 -23.96 -15.47 -3.98
CA THR A 210 -25.20 -16.15 -3.55
C THR A 210 -25.48 -16.03 -2.05
N SER A 211 -24.42 -15.94 -1.22
CA SER A 211 -24.50 -15.69 0.23
C SER A 211 -24.82 -14.23 0.59
N PHE A 212 -24.46 -13.29 -0.28
CA PHE A 212 -24.71 -11.86 -0.15
C PHE A 212 -26.12 -11.49 -0.66
N CYS A 213 -26.51 -12.01 -1.82
CA CYS A 213 -27.73 -11.67 -2.57
C CYS A 213 -29.02 -12.34 -2.08
N THR A 214 -29.11 -12.65 -0.78
CA THR A 214 -30.31 -13.29 -0.22
C THR A 214 -31.50 -12.32 -0.15
N ALA A 215 -32.73 -12.84 -0.29
CA ALA A 215 -33.98 -12.07 -0.37
C ALA A 215 -34.39 -11.31 0.92
N LEU A 216 -33.52 -11.25 1.94
CA LEU A 216 -33.78 -10.62 3.24
C LEU A 216 -33.09 -9.25 3.41
N ASN A 217 -32.40 -8.75 2.39
CA ASN A 217 -31.69 -7.46 2.37
C ASN A 217 -32.61 -6.36 1.78
N PRO A 218 -32.59 -5.09 2.22
CA PRO A 218 -33.24 -3.99 1.48
C PRO A 218 -32.98 -4.06 -0.03
N ASN A 219 -34.07 -4.03 -0.81
CA ASN A 219 -34.06 -4.22 -2.27
C ASN A 219 -32.92 -3.50 -2.99
N ALA A 220 -32.59 -2.27 -2.58
CA ALA A 220 -31.61 -1.44 -3.27
C ALA A 220 -30.14 -1.90 -3.17
N VAL A 221 -29.72 -2.65 -2.14
CA VAL A 221 -28.37 -3.27 -2.12
C VAL A 221 -28.30 -4.41 -3.13
N ASN A 222 -29.36 -5.22 -3.17
CA ASN A 222 -29.48 -6.30 -4.14
C ASN A 222 -29.59 -5.74 -5.58
N ASP A 223 -30.37 -4.68 -5.80
CA ASP A 223 -30.47 -4.01 -7.11
C ASP A 223 -29.12 -3.44 -7.60
N THR A 224 -28.17 -3.19 -6.68
CA THR A 224 -26.86 -2.60 -6.99
C THR A 224 -25.79 -3.67 -7.27
N PHE A 225 -25.69 -4.70 -6.42
CA PHE A 225 -24.58 -5.68 -6.48
C PHE A 225 -25.01 -7.10 -6.89
N CYS A 226 -26.32 -7.36 -7.00
CA CYS A 226 -26.84 -8.69 -7.27
C CYS A 226 -27.52 -8.77 -8.63
N PRO A 227 -27.31 -9.87 -9.37
CA PRO A 227 -28.03 -10.07 -10.63
C PRO A 227 -29.52 -10.28 -10.38
N ASP A 228 -30.38 -9.70 -11.24
CA ASP A 228 -31.84 -9.89 -11.19
C ASP A 228 -32.20 -11.24 -11.80
N THR A 229 -32.31 -12.25 -10.94
CA THR A 229 -32.64 -13.63 -11.32
C THR A 229 -34.12 -13.84 -11.69
N THR A 230 -34.98 -12.82 -11.57
CA THR A 230 -36.39 -12.92 -11.99
C THR A 230 -36.58 -12.67 -13.49
N ILE A 231 -35.58 -12.08 -14.12
CA ILE A 231 -35.50 -11.95 -15.57
C ILE A 231 -35.18 -13.33 -16.15
N THR A 232 -35.85 -13.69 -17.23
CA THR A 232 -35.71 -15.01 -17.88
C THR A 232 -34.99 -14.96 -19.21
N ASP A 233 -34.69 -13.75 -19.72
CA ASP A 233 -33.85 -13.54 -20.90
C ASP A 233 -32.37 -13.72 -20.50
N PRO A 234 -31.72 -14.85 -20.88
CA PRO A 234 -30.35 -15.14 -20.47
C PRO A 234 -29.31 -14.17 -21.04
N THR A 235 -29.70 -13.28 -21.95
CA THR A 235 -28.85 -12.22 -22.51
C THR A 235 -29.04 -10.89 -21.82
N ASP A 236 -29.97 -10.79 -20.86
CA ASP A 236 -30.19 -9.57 -20.11
C ASP A 236 -28.92 -9.21 -19.31
N PRO A 237 -28.40 -7.99 -19.48
CA PRO A 237 -27.21 -7.54 -18.76
C PRO A 237 -27.39 -7.59 -17.24
N LYS A 238 -28.62 -7.60 -16.71
CA LYS A 238 -28.90 -7.77 -15.27
C LYS A 238 -28.77 -9.21 -14.77
N ILE A 239 -28.99 -10.22 -15.62
CA ILE A 239 -28.71 -11.63 -15.28
C ILE A 239 -27.20 -11.88 -15.32
N THR A 240 -26.52 -11.22 -16.26
CA THR A 240 -25.07 -11.33 -16.47
C THR A 240 -24.27 -10.21 -15.79
N ALA A 241 -24.92 -9.38 -14.96
CA ALA A 241 -24.31 -8.29 -14.17
C ALA A 241 -23.47 -8.89 -13.05
N ASP A 242 -22.39 -9.52 -13.45
CA ASP A 242 -21.21 -9.74 -12.64
C ASP A 242 -20.00 -9.19 -13.40
N PRO A 243 -19.95 -7.88 -13.76
CA PRO A 243 -18.71 -7.31 -14.23
C PRO A 243 -17.77 -7.27 -13.02
N GLN A 244 -17.01 -8.35 -12.87
CA GLN A 244 -15.80 -8.45 -12.06
C GLN A 244 -14.74 -7.57 -12.71
N ALA A 245 -15.06 -6.29 -12.86
CA ALA A 245 -14.12 -5.33 -13.38
C ALA A 245 -13.01 -5.15 -12.35
N VAL A 246 -11.83 -4.83 -12.81
CA VAL A 246 -10.72 -4.54 -11.92
C VAL A 246 -10.01 -3.30 -12.42
N PHE A 247 -10.08 -2.23 -11.64
CA PHE A 247 -9.35 -1.02 -11.96
C PHE A 247 -7.89 -1.13 -11.53
N PRO A 248 -6.95 -0.59 -12.32
CA PRO A 248 -5.55 -0.57 -11.93
C PRO A 248 -5.29 0.42 -10.80
N ASN A 249 -4.43 0.09 -9.84
CA ASN A 249 -4.03 1.01 -8.78
C ASN A 249 -2.56 0.77 -8.37
N GLN A 250 -1.94 1.71 -7.67
CA GLN A 250 -0.58 1.57 -7.12
C GLN A 250 0.51 1.30 -8.18
N PHE A 251 0.77 2.28 -9.04
CA PHE A 251 1.75 2.19 -10.13
C PHE A 251 3.20 2.43 -9.67
N PHE A 252 3.88 1.36 -9.23
CA PHE A 252 5.26 1.41 -8.72
C PHE A 252 6.34 1.51 -9.79
N SER A 253 6.11 1.01 -11.01
CA SER A 253 7.10 1.03 -12.08
C SER A 253 6.49 1.20 -13.47
N ALA A 254 7.33 1.59 -14.41
CA ALA A 254 6.96 1.86 -15.78
C ALA A 254 8.13 1.46 -16.71
N LEU A 255 7.85 0.64 -17.72
CA LEU A 255 8.86 0.14 -18.65
C LEU A 255 8.47 0.44 -20.09
N VAL A 256 9.28 1.21 -20.80
CA VAL A 256 9.16 1.33 -22.25
C VAL A 256 9.99 0.22 -22.90
N CYS A 257 9.32 -0.70 -23.60
CA CYS A 257 9.96 -1.74 -24.40
C CYS A 257 9.38 -1.73 -25.82
N GLY A 258 10.24 -1.49 -26.82
CA GLY A 258 9.81 -1.30 -28.19
C GLY A 258 8.91 -0.07 -28.33
N LYS A 259 7.66 -0.27 -28.73
CA LYS A 259 6.64 0.80 -28.89
C LYS A 259 5.62 0.85 -27.76
N ALA A 260 5.77 0.01 -26.75
CA ALA A 260 4.82 -0.14 -25.67
C ALA A 260 5.41 0.33 -24.35
N LEU A 261 4.56 0.96 -23.54
CA LEU A 261 4.79 1.24 -22.13
C LEU A 261 4.01 0.20 -21.32
N TYR A 262 4.72 -0.61 -20.55
CA TYR A 262 4.18 -1.63 -19.65
C TYR A 262 4.14 -1.11 -18.22
N LEU A 263 3.00 -1.29 -17.57
CA LEU A 263 2.66 -0.70 -16.28
C LEU A 263 2.13 -1.79 -15.34
N PRO A 264 3.01 -2.50 -14.61
CA PRO A 264 2.59 -3.42 -13.56
C PRO A 264 1.91 -2.62 -12.45
N ASN A 265 0.81 -3.15 -11.93
CA ASN A 265 0.01 -2.48 -10.91
C ASN A 265 -0.83 -3.49 -10.12
N ILE A 266 -1.30 -3.05 -8.96
CA ILE A 266 -2.17 -3.83 -8.09
C ILE A 266 -3.61 -3.43 -8.41
N GLY A 267 -4.34 -4.34 -9.03
CA GLY A 267 -5.74 -4.15 -9.36
C GLY A 267 -6.63 -4.27 -8.13
N ALA A 268 -7.66 -3.44 -8.05
CA ALA A 268 -8.66 -3.48 -6.98
C ALA A 268 -10.06 -3.79 -7.53
N GLN A 269 -10.76 -4.70 -6.84
CA GLN A 269 -12.17 -5.03 -7.06
C GLN A 269 -12.92 -4.81 -5.73
N PRO A 270 -13.35 -3.58 -5.40
CA PRO A 270 -13.83 -3.27 -4.06
C PRO A 270 -15.25 -3.74 -3.76
N SER A 271 -16.00 -4.16 -4.78
CA SER A 271 -17.37 -4.64 -4.62
C SER A 271 -17.41 -5.96 -3.84
N PRO A 272 -18.53 -6.26 -3.16
CA PRO A 272 -18.67 -7.50 -2.41
C PRO A 272 -18.60 -8.72 -3.35
N PRO A 273 -18.34 -9.93 -2.81
CA PRO A 273 -17.98 -10.26 -1.44
C PRO A 273 -16.53 -9.88 -1.13
N VAL A 274 -16.22 -9.67 0.15
CA VAL A 274 -14.85 -9.42 0.61
C VAL A 274 -14.11 -10.77 0.69
N ALA A 275 -13.42 -11.11 -0.39
CA ALA A 275 -12.52 -12.24 -0.52
C ALA A 275 -11.29 -11.79 -1.32
N PHE A 276 -10.10 -11.82 -0.74
CA PHE A 276 -8.95 -11.14 -1.36
C PHE A 276 -8.43 -11.83 -2.64
N ASN A 277 -8.83 -13.08 -2.90
CA ASN A 277 -8.60 -13.72 -4.19
C ASN A 277 -9.42 -13.10 -5.34
N THR A 278 -10.52 -12.41 -5.04
CA THR A 278 -11.27 -11.57 -5.99
C THR A 278 -10.88 -10.11 -5.83
N ASN A 279 -10.70 -9.59 -4.61
CA ASN A 279 -10.52 -8.16 -4.40
C ASN A 279 -9.18 -7.57 -4.87
N VAL A 280 -8.11 -8.36 -4.90
CA VAL A 280 -6.76 -7.89 -5.28
C VAL A 280 -6.23 -8.69 -6.46
N GLN A 281 -5.77 -8.00 -7.51
CA GLN A 281 -5.31 -8.64 -8.75
C GLN A 281 -3.93 -8.14 -9.21
N ALA A 282 -3.21 -9.00 -9.92
CA ALA A 282 -1.89 -8.72 -10.47
C ALA A 282 -2.00 -8.30 -11.94
N LEU A 283 -2.01 -7.00 -12.23
CA LEU A 283 -2.30 -6.49 -13.57
C LEU A 283 -1.07 -5.91 -14.27
N VAL A 284 -0.98 -6.10 -15.58
CA VAL A 284 -0.07 -5.30 -16.42
C VAL A 284 -0.88 -4.56 -17.47
N HIS A 285 -0.93 -3.24 -17.32
CA HIS A 285 -1.53 -2.35 -18.31
C HIS A 285 -0.52 -1.97 -19.38
N VAL A 286 -1.01 -1.70 -20.58
CA VAL A 286 -0.20 -1.40 -21.74
C VAL A 286 -0.70 -0.12 -22.41
N VAL A 287 0.23 0.74 -22.78
CA VAL A 287 0.01 1.96 -23.55
C VAL A 287 0.87 1.90 -24.81
N ASP A 288 0.32 2.31 -25.96
CA ASP A 288 1.13 2.59 -27.14
C ASP A 288 1.87 3.92 -26.93
N ALA A 289 3.19 3.83 -26.75
CA ALA A 289 4.04 4.97 -26.42
C ALA A 289 4.19 5.97 -27.57
N ASN A 290 3.82 5.59 -28.81
CA ASN A 290 3.84 6.51 -29.95
C ASN A 290 2.48 7.14 -30.21
N ALA A 291 1.42 6.33 -30.17
CA ALA A 291 0.06 6.82 -30.35
C ALA A 291 -0.45 7.60 -29.13
N LEU A 292 0.23 7.46 -27.98
CA LEU A 292 -0.15 8.06 -26.70
C LEU A 292 -1.59 7.65 -26.32
N ALA A 293 -1.87 6.36 -26.47
CA ALA A 293 -3.18 5.78 -26.26
C ALA A 293 -3.09 4.44 -25.53
N GLU A 294 -4.08 4.17 -24.68
CA GLU A 294 -4.26 2.89 -24.03
C GLU A 294 -4.40 1.74 -25.04
N ARG A 295 -3.85 0.57 -24.69
CA ARG A 295 -4.03 -0.70 -25.40
C ARG A 295 -4.76 -1.71 -24.53
N ALA A 296 -6.04 -1.45 -24.27
CA ALA A 296 -6.90 -2.30 -23.44
C ALA A 296 -6.96 -3.76 -23.96
N ASP A 297 -6.82 -3.94 -25.28
CA ASP A 297 -6.71 -5.25 -25.92
C ASP A 297 -5.46 -6.04 -25.52
N LEU A 298 -4.44 -5.40 -24.96
CA LEU A 298 -3.17 -6.01 -24.53
C LEU A 298 -3.04 -6.12 -23.01
N HIS A 299 -3.99 -5.60 -22.24
CA HIS A 299 -3.96 -5.71 -20.78
C HIS A 299 -4.10 -7.15 -20.33
N VAL A 300 -3.43 -7.49 -19.23
CA VAL A 300 -3.45 -8.83 -18.67
C VAL A 300 -3.68 -8.79 -17.17
N ASN A 301 -4.53 -9.70 -16.68
CA ASN A 301 -4.48 -10.17 -15.30
C ASN A 301 -3.60 -11.42 -15.24
N LEU A 302 -2.43 -11.32 -14.61
CA LEU A 302 -1.51 -12.45 -14.46
C LEU A 302 -2.14 -13.55 -13.60
N ASN A 303 -2.95 -13.18 -12.60
CA ASN A 303 -3.64 -14.14 -11.75
C ASN A 303 -4.62 -15.01 -12.56
N ALA A 304 -5.30 -14.45 -13.56
CA ALA A 304 -6.21 -15.21 -14.41
C ALA A 304 -5.48 -16.32 -15.20
N GLN A 305 -4.22 -16.08 -15.59
CA GLN A 305 -3.38 -17.11 -16.22
C GLN A 305 -2.97 -18.17 -15.18
N ILE A 306 -2.48 -17.76 -14.01
CA ILE A 306 -2.05 -18.66 -12.91
C ILE A 306 -3.19 -19.58 -12.44
N LYS A 307 -4.42 -19.07 -12.41
CA LYS A 307 -5.63 -19.84 -12.01
C LYS A 307 -5.81 -21.14 -12.81
N THR A 308 -5.27 -21.20 -14.04
CA THR A 308 -5.34 -22.39 -14.90
C THR A 308 -4.38 -23.51 -14.49
N GLU A 309 -3.34 -23.22 -13.68
CA GLU A 309 -2.43 -24.25 -13.16
C GLU A 309 -3.17 -25.25 -12.26
N ALA A 310 -2.75 -26.52 -12.28
CA ALA A 310 -3.26 -27.51 -11.34
C ALA A 310 -2.94 -27.11 -9.88
N VAL A 311 -3.86 -27.40 -8.96
CA VAL A 311 -3.60 -27.29 -7.51
C VAL A 311 -2.54 -28.32 -7.14
N PRO A 312 -1.40 -27.93 -6.54
CA PRO A 312 -0.40 -28.90 -6.10
C PRO A 312 -0.93 -29.75 -4.93
N ALA A 313 -0.53 -31.01 -4.85
CA ALA A 313 -0.94 -31.91 -3.76
C ALA A 313 -0.40 -31.46 -2.38
N SER A 314 0.71 -30.72 -2.37
CA SER A 314 1.26 -30.03 -1.21
C SER A 314 1.70 -28.63 -1.65
N GLN A 315 1.38 -27.62 -0.85
CA GLN A 315 1.83 -26.24 -1.09
C GLN A 315 3.23 -25.97 -0.53
N VAL A 316 3.77 -26.84 0.33
CA VAL A 316 5.08 -26.65 0.97
C VAL A 316 6.20 -26.84 -0.04
N GLY A 317 7.17 -25.93 -0.07
CA GLY A 317 8.39 -26.08 -0.89
C GLY A 317 8.17 -25.90 -2.39
N THR A 318 6.99 -25.44 -2.82
CA THR A 318 6.66 -25.19 -4.23
C THR A 318 5.97 -23.85 -4.42
N LEU A 319 6.35 -23.14 -5.49
CA LEU A 319 5.69 -21.92 -5.97
C LEU A 319 4.60 -22.21 -7.02
N GLN A 320 4.33 -23.48 -7.33
CA GLN A 320 3.23 -23.84 -8.23
C GLN A 320 1.94 -23.24 -7.73
N ARG A 321 1.23 -22.51 -8.61
CA ARG A 321 -0.01 -21.81 -8.29
C ARG A 321 0.13 -20.71 -7.22
N ALA A 322 1.31 -20.14 -7.01
CA ALA A 322 1.46 -18.90 -6.24
C ALA A 322 1.05 -17.71 -7.12
N PHE A 323 0.10 -16.90 -6.67
CA PHE A 323 -0.43 -15.74 -7.40
C PHE A 323 0.48 -14.51 -7.26
N GLY A 324 0.42 -13.63 -8.26
CA GLY A 324 1.33 -12.49 -8.40
C GLY A 324 0.99 -11.33 -7.47
N ASN A 325 0.96 -11.54 -6.15
CA ASN A 325 0.65 -10.45 -5.23
C ASN A 325 1.74 -9.37 -5.26
N ASP A 326 1.32 -8.11 -5.07
CA ASP A 326 2.18 -6.95 -4.93
C ASP A 326 3.23 -6.82 -6.05
N ILE A 327 2.78 -6.72 -7.31
CA ILE A 327 3.70 -6.57 -8.44
C ILE A 327 4.25 -5.15 -8.55
N VAL A 328 5.52 -4.97 -8.20
CA VAL A 328 6.12 -3.64 -8.01
C VAL A 328 7.11 -3.25 -9.10
N ALA A 329 7.72 -4.22 -9.79
CA ALA A 329 8.74 -3.95 -10.79
C ALA A 329 8.61 -4.84 -12.04
N ILE A 330 9.03 -4.33 -13.18
CA ILE A 330 9.15 -5.07 -14.44
C ILE A 330 10.43 -4.68 -15.18
N ASP A 331 11.08 -5.67 -15.78
CA ASP A 331 12.11 -5.48 -16.81
C ASP A 331 11.91 -6.44 -17.98
N ALA A 332 12.66 -6.25 -19.06
CA ALA A 332 12.69 -7.12 -20.21
C ALA A 332 14.11 -7.29 -20.76
N ASP A 333 14.29 -8.33 -21.57
CA ASP A 333 15.47 -8.43 -22.42
C ASP A 333 15.49 -7.33 -23.50
N LYS A 334 16.66 -7.14 -24.13
CA LYS A 334 16.87 -6.05 -25.11
C LYS A 334 15.96 -6.17 -26.33
N GLU A 335 15.59 -7.40 -26.67
CA GLU A 335 14.70 -7.73 -27.79
C GLU A 335 13.21 -7.55 -27.45
N CYS A 336 12.86 -7.25 -26.19
CA CYS A 336 11.47 -7.16 -25.71
C CYS A 336 10.67 -8.44 -25.96
N LYS A 337 11.30 -9.60 -25.78
CA LYS A 337 10.71 -10.94 -25.95
C LYS A 337 10.46 -11.63 -24.63
N ASN A 338 11.36 -11.45 -23.67
CA ASN A 338 11.25 -12.01 -22.33
C ASN A 338 11.09 -10.88 -21.33
N PHE A 339 10.05 -10.95 -20.52
CA PHE A 339 9.71 -9.99 -19.47
C PHE A 339 9.84 -10.67 -18.11
N PHE A 340 10.19 -9.88 -17.11
CA PHE A 340 10.47 -10.33 -15.76
C PHE A 340 9.76 -9.41 -14.78
N ILE A 341 8.75 -9.94 -14.09
CA ILE A 341 7.81 -9.17 -13.25
C ILE A 341 8.02 -9.60 -11.80
N VAL A 342 8.34 -8.65 -10.93
CA VAL A 342 8.65 -8.89 -9.51
C VAL A 342 7.36 -8.95 -8.71
N SER A 343 7.10 -10.07 -8.04
CA SER A 343 6.07 -10.20 -6.99
C SER A 343 6.72 -10.00 -5.64
N ARG A 344 6.46 -8.85 -5.00
CA ARG A 344 7.12 -8.44 -3.77
C ARG A 344 6.75 -9.36 -2.61
N GLY A 345 5.46 -9.51 -2.31
CA GLY A 345 5.08 -10.39 -1.20
C GLY A 345 5.15 -11.89 -1.53
N GLY A 346 5.33 -12.24 -2.80
CA GLY A 346 5.57 -13.60 -3.25
C GLY A 346 7.04 -14.04 -3.15
N ASN A 347 7.99 -13.09 -3.08
CA ASN A 347 9.44 -13.36 -3.09
C ASN A 347 9.91 -14.13 -4.33
N TYR A 348 9.41 -13.73 -5.50
CA TYR A 348 9.82 -14.30 -6.78
C TYR A 348 9.64 -13.33 -7.95
N VAL A 349 10.25 -13.69 -9.07
CA VAL A 349 10.08 -13.05 -10.38
C VAL A 349 9.33 -13.99 -11.33
N LEU A 350 8.26 -13.51 -11.95
CA LEU A 350 7.56 -14.19 -13.04
C LEU A 350 8.25 -13.91 -14.36
N LYS A 351 8.55 -14.96 -15.12
CA LYS A 351 8.92 -14.81 -16.53
C LYS A 351 7.66 -14.78 -17.39
N ALA A 352 7.57 -13.80 -18.27
CA ALA A 352 6.55 -13.71 -19.32
C ALA A 352 7.18 -13.56 -20.70
N THR A 353 6.43 -13.90 -21.73
CA THR A 353 6.76 -13.66 -23.14
C THR A 353 5.59 -12.99 -23.85
N ILE A 354 5.79 -12.48 -25.05
CA ILE A 354 4.68 -11.99 -25.87
C ILE A 354 4.03 -13.17 -26.60
N GLY A 355 2.76 -13.41 -26.27
CA GLY A 355 1.92 -14.43 -26.90
C GLY A 355 1.56 -14.09 -28.35
N ALA A 356 0.94 -15.04 -29.05
CA ALA A 356 0.49 -14.86 -30.42
C ALA A 356 -0.60 -13.78 -30.57
N ASP A 357 -1.33 -13.50 -29.49
CA ASP A 357 -2.32 -12.43 -29.35
C ASP A 357 -1.69 -11.06 -28.99
N GLY A 358 -0.37 -10.99 -28.84
CA GLY A 358 0.36 -9.79 -28.45
C GLY A 358 0.36 -9.50 -26.95
N LYS A 359 -0.34 -10.30 -26.13
CA LYS A 359 -0.40 -10.13 -24.67
C LYS A 359 0.82 -10.71 -23.99
N LEU A 360 1.12 -10.23 -22.78
CA LEU A 360 2.07 -10.93 -21.90
C LEU A 360 1.49 -12.29 -21.49
N ASN A 361 2.29 -13.33 -21.66
CA ASN A 361 1.94 -14.71 -21.38
C ASN A 361 3.01 -15.33 -20.48
N ILE A 362 2.60 -15.78 -19.29
CA ILE A 362 3.50 -16.39 -18.29
C ILE A 362 3.71 -17.91 -18.50
N GLY A 363 3.14 -18.49 -19.56
CA GLY A 363 3.27 -19.91 -19.90
C GLY A 363 2.31 -20.83 -19.17
N ALA A 364 1.27 -20.31 -18.51
CA ALA A 364 0.28 -21.13 -17.82
C ALA A 364 -0.61 -21.92 -18.79
N PRO A 365 -1.07 -23.14 -18.43
CA PRO A 365 -0.81 -23.84 -17.17
C PRO A 365 0.50 -24.65 -17.16
N ASP A 366 1.13 -24.85 -18.32
CA ASP A 366 2.11 -25.93 -18.50
C ASP A 366 3.56 -25.54 -18.13
N ASN A 367 3.92 -24.26 -18.21
CA ASN A 367 5.32 -23.81 -18.09
C ASN A 367 5.46 -22.44 -17.41
N VAL A 368 4.75 -22.23 -16.29
CA VAL A 368 4.93 -21.02 -15.49
C VAL A 368 6.28 -21.03 -14.79
N VAL A 369 7.14 -20.06 -15.14
CA VAL A 369 8.48 -19.94 -14.55
C VAL A 369 8.45 -18.85 -13.47
N ARG A 370 8.58 -19.28 -12.21
CA ARG A 370 8.77 -18.43 -11.04
C ARG A 370 10.19 -18.59 -10.51
N LEU A 371 10.99 -17.55 -10.66
CA LEU A 371 12.37 -17.51 -10.21
C LEU A 371 12.38 -16.92 -8.80
N GLN A 372 12.57 -17.76 -7.80
CA GLN A 372 12.58 -17.31 -6.40
C GLN A 372 13.68 -16.27 -6.16
N THR A 373 13.47 -15.36 -5.22
CA THR A 373 14.41 -14.31 -4.81
C THR A 373 14.72 -14.40 -3.32
N GLY A 374 15.43 -13.43 -2.79
CA GLY A 374 15.42 -13.11 -1.36
C GLY A 374 14.09 -12.48 -0.93
N ASN A 375 14.05 -12.05 0.32
CA ASN A 375 12.86 -11.51 0.98
C ASN A 375 12.55 -10.05 0.58
N ILE A 376 11.30 -9.81 0.19
CA ILE A 376 10.71 -8.53 -0.23
C ILE A 376 11.52 -7.91 -1.39
N PRO A 377 11.49 -8.51 -2.59
CA PRO A 377 12.11 -7.94 -3.77
C PRO A 377 11.36 -6.68 -4.24
N ASP A 378 12.09 -5.61 -4.54
CA ASP A 378 11.51 -4.28 -4.85
C ASP A 378 11.91 -3.71 -6.22
N GLY A 379 12.89 -4.30 -6.89
CA GLY A 379 13.36 -3.85 -8.20
C GLY A 379 14.19 -4.89 -8.93
N ILE A 380 14.27 -4.73 -10.25
CA ILE A 380 14.95 -5.68 -11.14
C ILE A 380 15.67 -4.95 -12.28
N VAL A 381 16.83 -5.47 -12.64
CA VAL A 381 17.53 -5.15 -13.89
C VAL A 381 17.97 -6.43 -14.60
N VAL A 382 17.71 -6.51 -15.90
CA VAL A 382 18.04 -7.65 -16.77
C VAL A 382 19.14 -7.24 -17.75
N ASP A 383 20.22 -8.02 -17.81
CA ASP A 383 21.26 -7.84 -18.82
C ASP A 383 21.85 -9.18 -19.26
N GLY A 384 21.76 -9.45 -20.56
CA GLY A 384 22.23 -10.70 -21.15
C GLY A 384 21.52 -11.92 -20.56
N GLY A 385 22.31 -12.87 -20.03
CA GLY A 385 21.81 -14.11 -19.45
C GLY A 385 21.42 -14.01 -17.97
N TYR A 386 21.46 -12.82 -17.37
CA TYR A 386 21.26 -12.64 -15.93
C TYR A 386 20.19 -11.60 -15.61
N ALA A 387 19.50 -11.83 -14.50
CA ALA A 387 18.68 -10.82 -13.83
C ALA A 387 19.23 -10.56 -12.43
N TYR A 388 19.20 -9.30 -12.01
CA TYR A 388 19.60 -8.86 -10.68
C TYR A 388 18.39 -8.24 -9.99
N VAL A 389 18.03 -8.75 -8.82
CA VAL A 389 16.84 -8.33 -8.07
C VAL A 389 17.26 -7.80 -6.71
N ASN A 390 16.86 -6.57 -6.38
CA ASN A 390 17.12 -5.97 -5.07
C ASN A 390 16.11 -6.51 -4.06
N ASN A 391 16.60 -7.06 -2.94
CA ASN A 391 15.79 -7.60 -1.86
C ASN A 391 15.92 -6.68 -0.64
N GLU A 392 14.84 -5.98 -0.32
CA GLU A 392 14.84 -4.91 0.66
C GLU A 392 15.10 -5.42 2.09
N VAL A 393 14.39 -6.47 2.50
CA VAL A 393 14.48 -7.02 3.87
C VAL A 393 15.75 -7.86 4.04
N ASP A 394 16.10 -8.66 3.03
CA ASP A 394 17.35 -9.44 3.09
C ASP A 394 18.60 -8.58 3.00
N LEU A 395 18.50 -7.30 2.61
CA LEU A 395 19.63 -6.43 2.34
C LEU A 395 20.62 -7.11 1.38
N SER A 396 20.09 -7.61 0.27
CA SER A 396 20.82 -8.44 -0.70
C SER A 396 20.40 -8.15 -2.13
N VAL A 397 21.20 -8.65 -3.07
CA VAL A 397 20.82 -8.74 -4.47
C VAL A 397 20.79 -10.20 -4.87
N SER A 398 19.64 -10.68 -5.34
CA SER A 398 19.53 -11.99 -5.99
C SER A 398 20.10 -11.92 -7.39
N VAL A 399 21.08 -12.76 -7.69
CA VAL A 399 21.65 -12.97 -9.03
C VAL A 399 21.01 -14.23 -9.61
N ILE A 400 20.24 -14.06 -10.67
CA ILE A 400 19.48 -15.14 -11.30
C ILE A 400 20.07 -15.43 -12.67
N ASP A 401 20.49 -16.68 -12.90
CA ASP A 401 20.86 -17.19 -14.21
C ASP A 401 19.59 -17.57 -14.98
N LEU A 402 19.28 -16.82 -16.03
CA LEU A 402 18.04 -16.95 -16.79
C LEU A 402 17.99 -18.19 -17.69
N ALA A 403 19.14 -18.81 -17.98
CA ALA A 403 19.23 -20.02 -18.77
C ALA A 403 19.16 -21.26 -17.87
N ALA A 404 19.86 -21.23 -16.73
CA ALA A 404 19.87 -22.33 -15.77
C ALA A 404 18.68 -22.30 -14.80
N ASN A 405 17.95 -21.18 -14.72
CA ASN A 405 16.92 -20.91 -13.71
C ASN A 405 17.43 -21.12 -12.27
N THR A 406 18.70 -20.77 -12.02
CA THR A 406 19.33 -20.86 -10.71
C THR A 406 19.50 -19.47 -10.11
N ARG A 407 19.52 -19.39 -8.77
CA ARG A 407 19.77 -18.16 -8.04
C ARG A 407 20.87 -18.32 -7.02
N HIS A 408 21.52 -17.21 -6.69
CA HIS A 408 22.23 -17.03 -5.42
C HIS A 408 22.12 -15.56 -5.00
N ASP A 409 22.19 -15.32 -3.69
CA ASP A 409 22.08 -13.98 -3.14
C ASP A 409 23.45 -13.44 -2.74
N VAL A 410 23.70 -12.17 -3.03
CA VAL A 410 24.93 -11.46 -2.67
C VAL A 410 24.56 -10.34 -1.69
N SER A 411 25.22 -10.31 -0.53
CA SER A 411 24.95 -9.31 0.50
C SER A 411 25.20 -7.88 -0.01
N ALA A 412 24.17 -7.04 0.08
CA ALA A 412 24.26 -5.62 -0.20
C ALA A 412 24.61 -4.82 1.06
N SER A 413 24.04 -5.18 2.21
CA SER A 413 24.36 -4.59 3.50
C SER A 413 24.33 -5.65 4.62
N THR A 414 24.80 -5.27 5.81
CA THR A 414 24.81 -6.14 7.00
C THR A 414 23.44 -6.08 7.67
N PRO A 415 22.70 -7.20 7.79
CA PRO A 415 21.47 -7.25 8.55
C PRO A 415 21.67 -6.83 10.01
N PRO A 416 20.66 -6.23 10.66
CA PRO A 416 20.72 -6.00 12.10
C PRO A 416 20.92 -7.31 12.88
N GLU A 417 21.60 -7.23 14.01
CA GLU A 417 21.84 -8.37 14.88
C GLU A 417 20.51 -8.99 15.37
N PRO A 418 20.31 -10.32 15.28
CA PRO A 418 19.12 -10.98 15.80
C PRO A 418 18.83 -10.62 17.26
N GLY A 419 17.55 -10.42 17.56
CA GLY A 419 17.07 -10.01 18.87
C GLY A 419 17.21 -8.51 19.18
N SER A 420 17.86 -7.73 18.31
CA SER A 420 17.85 -6.27 18.42
C SER A 420 16.50 -5.67 18.02
N PHE A 421 16.25 -4.41 18.40
CA PHE A 421 15.06 -3.68 17.97
C PHE A 421 14.97 -3.52 16.44
N GLU A 422 16.08 -3.18 15.78
CA GLU A 422 16.10 -3.06 14.31
C GLU A 422 15.84 -4.39 13.62
N HIS A 423 16.35 -5.50 14.18
CA HIS A 423 15.99 -6.82 13.71
C HIS A 423 14.48 -7.08 13.86
N ALA A 424 13.91 -6.75 15.02
CA ALA A 424 12.48 -6.88 15.29
C ALA A 424 11.62 -6.08 14.31
N ARG A 425 12.04 -4.83 14.04
CA ARG A 425 11.39 -3.94 13.07
C ARG A 425 11.41 -4.51 11.65
N ILE A 426 12.55 -4.99 11.17
CA ILE A 426 12.65 -5.55 9.81
C ILE A 426 11.94 -6.91 9.70
N MET A 427 11.99 -7.74 10.75
CA MET A 427 11.18 -8.96 10.84
C MET A 427 9.68 -8.66 10.74
N GLY A 428 9.21 -7.62 11.43
CA GLY A 428 7.82 -7.18 11.33
C GLY A 428 7.47 -6.67 9.94
N LYS A 429 8.38 -5.96 9.28
CA LYS A 429 8.21 -5.56 7.87
C LYS A 429 8.04 -6.78 6.97
N LEU A 430 8.86 -7.81 7.17
CA LEU A 430 8.74 -9.07 6.45
C LEU A 430 7.37 -9.70 6.67
N VAL A 431 6.95 -9.88 7.94
CA VAL A 431 5.62 -10.43 8.30
C VAL A 431 4.49 -9.69 7.58
N PHE A 432 4.53 -8.35 7.61
CA PHE A 432 3.49 -7.51 7.00
C PHE A 432 3.39 -7.67 5.47
N HIS A 433 4.54 -7.79 4.80
CA HIS A 433 4.62 -7.79 3.34
C HIS A 433 4.59 -9.19 2.70
N THR A 434 4.81 -10.27 3.44
CA THR A 434 4.99 -11.62 2.88
C THR A 434 3.70 -12.44 2.82
N ALA A 435 3.07 -12.51 1.65
CA ALA A 435 1.86 -13.31 1.43
C ALA A 435 2.07 -14.82 1.68
N LEU A 436 3.32 -15.29 1.68
CA LEU A 436 3.68 -16.67 2.00
C LEU A 436 3.76 -16.93 3.51
N GLY A 437 4.16 -15.94 4.33
CA GLY A 437 4.34 -16.05 5.77
C GLY A 437 5.78 -16.33 6.25
N VAL A 438 5.95 -16.41 7.57
CA VAL A 438 7.24 -16.65 8.30
C VAL A 438 7.02 -17.60 9.49
N PRO A 439 8.05 -18.18 10.14
CA PRO A 439 7.86 -18.96 11.39
C PRO A 439 7.18 -18.12 12.49
N ASP A 440 6.46 -18.76 13.41
CA ASP A 440 5.86 -18.12 14.61
C ASP A 440 6.53 -18.55 15.93
N ASP A 441 7.40 -19.56 15.87
CA ASP A 441 8.10 -20.16 17.00
C ASP A 441 9.63 -20.19 16.80
N GLY A 442 10.34 -19.14 17.26
CA GLY A 442 11.80 -19.07 17.26
C GLY A 442 12.40 -17.95 16.40
N LEU A 443 11.65 -16.89 16.15
CA LEU A 443 12.06 -15.75 15.33
C LEU A 443 13.11 -14.85 16.02
N VAL A 444 13.09 -14.71 17.35
CA VAL A 444 13.96 -13.77 18.08
C VAL A 444 15.46 -13.98 17.81
N GLY A 445 15.90 -15.21 17.57
CA GLY A 445 17.28 -15.55 17.25
C GLY A 445 17.55 -15.91 15.78
N THR A 446 16.53 -15.87 14.93
CA THR A 446 16.64 -16.24 13.51
C THR A 446 17.26 -15.09 12.72
N GLN A 447 18.23 -15.36 11.85
CA GLN A 447 18.75 -14.36 10.93
C GLN A 447 17.75 -14.10 9.80
N LEU A 448 17.59 -12.83 9.37
CA LEU A 448 16.69 -12.47 8.26
C LEU A 448 16.93 -13.33 7.00
N ARG A 449 18.20 -13.57 6.68
CA ARG A 449 18.64 -14.31 5.49
C ARG A 449 18.35 -15.81 5.53
N ASP A 450 18.11 -16.36 6.72
CA ASP A 450 17.83 -17.79 6.91
C ASP A 450 16.33 -18.10 6.70
N ILE A 451 15.50 -17.07 6.51
CA ILE A 451 14.07 -17.22 6.30
C ILE A 451 13.80 -17.50 4.83
N ASN A 452 13.18 -18.66 4.58
CA ASN A 452 12.64 -19.03 3.29
C ASN A 452 11.11 -19.05 3.36
N PRO A 453 10.40 -17.99 2.93
CA PRO A 453 8.94 -17.90 3.02
C PRO A 453 8.21 -19.04 2.29
N VAL A 454 8.84 -19.65 1.28
CA VAL A 454 8.26 -20.79 0.55
C VAL A 454 8.04 -22.01 1.46
N ASN A 455 8.82 -22.15 2.53
CA ASN A 455 8.62 -23.21 3.54
C ASN A 455 7.39 -22.95 4.42
N PHE A 456 6.91 -21.71 4.47
CA PHE A 456 5.77 -21.27 5.28
C PHE A 456 4.54 -20.95 4.44
N ARG A 457 4.57 -21.22 3.12
CA ARG A 457 3.47 -20.95 2.18
C ARG A 457 2.12 -21.45 2.72
N GLY A 458 1.10 -20.61 2.58
CA GLY A 458 -0.24 -20.85 3.09
C GLY A 458 -0.46 -20.30 4.49
N LYS A 459 0.57 -19.70 5.11
CA LYS A 459 0.46 -19.12 6.45
C LYS A 459 -0.26 -17.77 6.45
N GLN A 460 0.14 -16.77 5.66
CA GLN A 460 -0.64 -15.52 5.55
C GLN A 460 -1.83 -15.69 4.58
N SER A 461 -1.54 -16.02 3.32
CA SER A 461 -2.55 -16.27 2.28
C SER A 461 -2.38 -17.68 1.68
N ALA A 462 -3.49 -18.36 1.40
CA ALA A 462 -3.50 -19.76 0.94
C ALA A 462 -2.62 -20.00 -0.31
N ASP A 463 -2.72 -19.12 -1.31
CA ASP A 463 -1.98 -19.21 -2.57
C ASP A 463 -1.22 -17.92 -2.89
N ALA A 464 -0.86 -17.13 -1.88
CA ALA A 464 -0.22 -15.82 -2.03
C ALA A 464 -1.07 -14.82 -2.85
N TRP A 465 -2.36 -14.69 -2.53
CA TRP A 465 -3.26 -13.75 -3.20
C TRP A 465 -2.93 -12.30 -2.86
N SER A 466 -2.55 -12.07 -1.61
CA SER A 466 -2.37 -10.74 -1.03
C SER A 466 -1.49 -10.84 0.22
N SER A 467 -0.86 -9.73 0.56
CA SER A 467 -0.29 -9.47 1.88
C SER A 467 -1.06 -8.33 2.57
N CYS A 468 -0.69 -7.92 3.78
CA CYS A 468 -1.23 -6.69 4.38
C CYS A 468 -0.89 -5.48 3.49
N ALA A 469 0.29 -5.50 2.87
CA ALA A 469 0.78 -4.42 2.03
C ALA A 469 0.07 -4.28 0.68
N SER A 470 -0.80 -5.23 0.30
CA SER A 470 -1.65 -5.10 -0.90
C SER A 470 -2.65 -3.96 -0.78
N CYS A 471 -3.21 -3.74 0.41
CA CYS A 471 -4.09 -2.61 0.72
C CYS A 471 -3.36 -1.51 1.48
N HIS A 472 -2.22 -1.83 2.11
CA HIS A 472 -1.40 -0.89 2.86
C HIS A 472 -0.03 -0.65 2.21
N PRO A 473 0.03 0.01 1.03
CA PRO A 473 1.30 0.27 0.35
C PRO A 473 2.12 1.34 1.05
N LEU A 474 3.26 1.69 0.44
CA LEU A 474 4.13 2.78 0.90
C LEU A 474 4.59 2.59 2.35
N ASP A 475 4.91 1.34 2.70
CA ASP A 475 5.34 0.92 4.05
C ASP A 475 4.26 1.10 5.14
N GLY A 476 3.01 0.72 4.84
CA GLY A 476 1.93 0.66 5.85
C GLY A 476 0.90 1.81 5.80
N LEU A 477 0.87 2.58 4.72
CA LEU A 477 -0.12 3.64 4.52
C LEU A 477 -1.40 3.07 3.88
N ALA A 478 -2.16 3.87 3.14
CA ALA A 478 -3.42 3.44 2.52
C ALA A 478 -3.29 3.36 0.98
N ASP A 479 -4.00 2.40 0.39
CA ASP A 479 -4.15 2.23 -1.07
C ASP A 479 -5.08 3.25 -1.72
N SER A 480 -5.68 4.12 -0.90
CA SER A 480 -6.72 5.07 -1.29
C SER A 480 -7.99 4.41 -1.84
N VAL A 481 -8.30 3.16 -1.51
CA VAL A 481 -9.49 2.44 -1.98
C VAL A 481 -10.58 2.41 -0.90
N THR A 482 -11.83 2.60 -1.34
CA THR A 482 -13.03 2.31 -0.53
C THR A 482 -13.49 0.90 -0.80
N TRP A 483 -13.46 0.04 0.22
CA TRP A 483 -13.87 -1.37 0.14
C TRP A 483 -15.29 -1.57 0.65
N GLN A 484 -16.10 -2.39 -0.03
CA GLN A 484 -17.47 -2.68 0.40
C GLN A 484 -17.51 -3.84 1.40
N PHE A 485 -17.79 -3.53 2.67
CA PHE A 485 -17.97 -4.54 3.71
C PHE A 485 -19.46 -4.82 3.98
N GLY A 486 -19.74 -5.87 4.75
CA GLY A 486 -21.09 -6.18 5.21
C GLY A 486 -21.74 -5.08 6.07
N ASP A 487 -20.93 -4.17 6.62
CA ASP A 487 -21.33 -2.99 7.41
C ASP A 487 -21.26 -1.68 6.59
N GLY A 488 -21.22 -1.80 5.26
CA GLY A 488 -21.09 -0.70 4.33
C GLY A 488 -19.64 -0.37 3.91
N PRO A 489 -19.46 0.68 3.09
CA PRO A 489 -18.17 1.06 2.54
C PRO A 489 -17.20 1.53 3.63
N ARG A 490 -15.95 1.05 3.57
CA ARG A 490 -14.84 1.51 4.40
C ARG A 490 -13.59 1.80 3.57
N GLN A 491 -13.11 3.02 3.65
CA GLN A 491 -11.82 3.42 3.11
C GLN A 491 -10.70 2.82 3.94
N THR A 492 -9.65 2.33 3.29
CA THR A 492 -8.43 1.90 3.98
C THR A 492 -7.85 3.05 4.81
N VAL A 493 -7.44 2.76 6.05
CA VAL A 493 -6.86 3.76 6.97
C VAL A 493 -5.34 3.57 7.03
N PRO A 494 -4.52 4.64 6.99
CA PRO A 494 -3.08 4.52 7.16
C PRO A 494 -2.69 4.15 8.60
N LEU A 495 -1.56 3.47 8.78
CA LEU A 495 -1.09 2.97 10.09
C LEU A 495 -0.13 3.93 10.80
N ASP A 496 0.25 5.04 10.18
CA ASP A 496 1.20 6.02 10.71
C ASP A 496 0.73 6.69 12.02
N GLY A 497 -0.57 6.91 12.15
CA GLY A 497 -1.24 7.38 13.36
C GLY A 497 -1.76 6.27 14.28
N LEU A 498 -1.43 4.99 14.04
CA LEU A 498 -1.91 3.89 14.90
C LEU A 498 -1.23 3.92 16.27
N PHE A 499 0.07 4.18 16.33
CA PHE A 499 0.82 4.29 17.58
C PHE A 499 1.41 5.69 17.74
N SER A 500 1.40 6.20 18.98
CA SER A 500 2.10 7.43 19.32
C SER A 500 3.59 7.30 19.03
N LYS A 501 4.19 8.34 18.43
CA LYS A 501 5.64 8.39 18.22
C LYS A 501 6.40 8.92 19.44
N VAL A 502 5.67 9.32 20.49
CA VAL A 502 6.24 9.85 21.74
C VAL A 502 6.17 8.80 22.85
N ASP A 503 5.03 8.11 22.97
CA ASP A 503 4.81 7.04 23.94
C ASP A 503 4.11 5.83 23.29
N PRO A 504 4.81 5.12 22.39
CA PRO A 504 4.23 4.03 21.60
C PRO A 504 3.80 2.84 22.46
N LEU A 505 4.22 2.76 23.73
CA LEU A 505 3.94 1.64 24.63
C LEU A 505 2.59 1.76 25.36
N GLU A 506 2.02 2.96 25.43
CA GLU A 506 0.81 3.23 26.21
C GLU A 506 -0.28 3.96 25.39
N ASP A 507 0.04 4.40 24.17
CA ASP A 507 -0.83 5.23 23.35
C ASP A 507 -1.04 4.64 21.94
N ILE A 508 -2.07 3.80 21.83
CA ILE A 508 -2.54 3.14 20.60
C ILE A 508 -3.89 3.73 20.19
N ARG A 509 -4.08 4.04 18.92
CA ARG A 509 -5.37 4.40 18.33
C ARG A 509 -6.23 3.15 18.14
N ILE A 510 -7.54 3.27 18.31
CA ILE A 510 -8.46 2.19 17.96
C ILE A 510 -8.40 1.93 16.44
N ASN A 511 -8.23 0.67 16.05
CA ASN A 511 -7.84 0.22 14.71
C ASN A 511 -9.03 -0.07 13.78
N ASN A 512 -9.77 0.98 13.37
CA ASN A 512 -10.65 1.07 12.18
C ASN A 512 -11.65 2.23 12.34
N TRP A 513 -12.48 2.48 11.31
CA TRP A 513 -13.53 3.50 11.35
C TRP A 513 -14.64 3.21 12.36
N SER A 514 -15.03 1.95 12.55
CA SER A 514 -16.16 1.58 13.40
C SER A 514 -15.77 1.31 14.86
N ALA A 515 -14.50 1.50 15.20
CA ALA A 515 -13.90 1.25 16.51
C ALA A 515 -14.07 -0.19 17.06
N VAL A 516 -14.31 -1.18 16.21
CA VAL A 516 -14.56 -2.60 16.61
C VAL A 516 -13.29 -3.45 16.76
N ARG A 517 -12.12 -2.84 16.59
CA ARG A 517 -10.79 -3.45 16.59
C ARG A 517 -9.83 -2.46 17.23
N ASP A 518 -8.99 -2.91 18.14
CA ASP A 518 -8.15 -2.11 19.03
C ASP A 518 -6.67 -2.52 19.03
N SER A 519 -6.26 -3.55 18.27
CA SER A 519 -4.84 -3.94 18.13
C SER A 519 -4.46 -4.45 16.74
N VAL A 520 -3.18 -4.76 16.54
CA VAL A 520 -2.70 -5.43 15.32
C VAL A 520 -3.04 -6.93 15.38
N THR A 521 -2.96 -7.52 16.58
CA THR A 521 -3.25 -8.94 16.82
C THR A 521 -4.71 -9.31 16.50
N ASP A 522 -5.66 -8.41 16.78
CA ASP A 522 -7.07 -8.64 16.45
C ASP A 522 -7.32 -8.88 14.95
N PHE A 523 -6.46 -8.32 14.10
CA PHE A 523 -6.62 -8.28 12.67
C PHE A 523 -6.19 -9.60 12.03
N ASN A 524 -5.40 -10.41 12.74
CA ASN A 524 -5.03 -11.76 12.33
C ASN A 524 -6.27 -12.64 12.06
N ASN A 525 -7.30 -12.57 12.91
CA ASN A 525 -8.52 -13.36 12.70
C ASN A 525 -9.33 -12.88 11.49
N ASN A 526 -9.34 -11.58 11.19
CA ASN A 526 -9.95 -11.05 9.97
C ASN A 526 -9.19 -11.52 8.72
N SER A 527 -7.87 -11.36 8.73
CA SER A 527 -6.96 -11.77 7.66
C SER A 527 -7.12 -13.26 7.31
N ARG A 528 -7.25 -14.15 8.31
CA ARG A 528 -7.55 -15.58 8.09
C ARG A 528 -8.84 -15.80 7.32
N GLY A 529 -9.88 -15.00 7.59
CA GLY A 529 -11.18 -15.08 6.93
C GLY A 529 -11.19 -14.59 5.49
N VAL A 530 -10.39 -13.57 5.16
CA VAL A 530 -10.39 -12.92 3.83
C VAL A 530 -9.21 -13.32 2.92
N GLN A 531 -8.08 -13.71 3.49
CA GLN A 531 -6.86 -14.17 2.78
C GLN A 531 -6.74 -15.70 2.73
N CYS A 532 -7.55 -16.40 3.53
CA CYS A 532 -7.72 -17.86 3.53
C CYS A 532 -6.47 -18.66 3.95
N GLY A 533 -5.45 -18.01 4.51
CA GLY A 533 -4.28 -18.67 5.10
C GLY A 533 -4.51 -19.16 6.53
N ALA A 534 -3.48 -19.75 7.13
CA ALA A 534 -3.50 -20.23 8.51
C ALA A 534 -3.50 -19.11 9.57
N GLY A 535 -3.05 -17.91 9.22
CA GLY A 535 -2.75 -16.80 10.12
C GLY A 535 -1.38 -16.92 10.79
N PHE A 536 -0.92 -15.83 11.39
CA PHE A 536 0.39 -15.73 12.03
C PHE A 536 0.48 -16.32 13.44
N ALA A 537 -0.63 -16.82 13.98
CA ALA A 537 -0.74 -17.20 15.38
C ALA A 537 -1.20 -18.65 15.60
N GLY A 538 -0.66 -19.59 14.82
CA GLY A 538 -0.92 -21.02 14.93
C GLY A 538 -2.31 -21.48 14.45
N GLY A 539 -2.36 -22.53 13.63
CA GLY A 539 -3.60 -23.15 13.15
C GLY A 539 -3.36 -24.06 11.95
N VAL A 540 -4.26 -25.03 11.73
CA VAL A 540 -4.24 -25.86 10.51
C VAL A 540 -4.67 -24.99 9.32
N PRO A 541 -3.86 -24.83 8.26
CA PRO A 541 -4.26 -24.07 7.08
C PRO A 541 -5.53 -24.66 6.46
N LEU A 542 -6.46 -23.82 6.01
CA LEU A 542 -7.70 -24.25 5.32
C LEU A 542 -7.42 -25.21 4.13
N ALA A 543 -6.30 -25.01 3.45
CA ALA A 543 -5.85 -25.82 2.31
C ALA A 543 -5.37 -27.24 2.67
N THR A 544 -5.21 -27.56 3.97
CA THR A 544 -4.77 -28.90 4.42
C THR A 544 -5.93 -29.82 4.84
N VAL A 545 -7.19 -29.37 4.70
CA VAL A 545 -8.38 -30.21 4.90
C VAL A 545 -8.58 -31.08 3.65
N PRO A 546 -8.44 -32.42 3.72
CA PRO A 546 -8.62 -33.29 2.56
C PRO A 546 -10.01 -33.14 1.95
N GLY A 547 -10.08 -32.81 0.66
CA GLY A 547 -11.34 -32.67 -0.09
C GLY A 547 -11.92 -31.26 -0.20
N VAL A 548 -11.29 -30.23 0.39
CA VAL A 548 -11.66 -28.82 0.16
C VAL A 548 -10.85 -28.28 -1.03
N PRO A 549 -11.49 -27.91 -2.16
CA PRO A 549 -10.77 -27.32 -3.29
C PRO A 549 -10.10 -26.00 -2.88
N SER A 550 -8.82 -25.80 -3.21
CA SER A 550 -8.09 -24.56 -2.86
C SER A 550 -8.69 -23.27 -3.44
N LEU A 551 -9.64 -23.40 -4.38
CA LEU A 551 -10.40 -22.29 -4.97
C LEU A 551 -11.55 -21.81 -4.10
N ALA A 552 -12.10 -22.69 -3.26
CA ALA A 552 -13.10 -22.30 -2.30
C ALA A 552 -12.33 -21.92 -1.03
N CYS A 553 -11.86 -20.68 -0.97
CA CYS A 553 -11.86 -20.02 0.34
C CYS A 553 -13.28 -20.25 0.87
N PRO A 554 -13.45 -21.01 1.96
CA PRO A 554 -14.78 -21.41 2.32
C PRO A 554 -15.60 -20.13 2.53
N GLN A 555 -16.55 -19.87 1.61
CA GLN A 555 -17.68 -18.98 1.83
C GLN A 555 -18.61 -19.58 2.92
N VAL A 556 -18.05 -20.40 3.80
CA VAL A 556 -18.73 -21.29 4.73
C VAL A 556 -19.07 -20.45 5.94
N THR A 557 -20.26 -19.88 5.88
CA THR A 557 -21.12 -19.63 7.04
C THR A 557 -20.43 -18.95 8.22
N ALA A 558 -20.28 -17.62 8.17
CA ALA A 558 -20.01 -16.74 9.32
C ALA A 558 -18.75 -17.01 10.17
N PHE A 559 -18.04 -18.13 10.00
CA PHE A 559 -16.85 -18.50 10.76
C PHE A 559 -16.06 -19.50 9.91
N GLY A 560 -14.84 -19.12 9.48
CA GLY A 560 -13.81 -20.08 9.07
C GLY A 560 -13.47 -21.04 10.22
N PRO A 561 -12.29 -21.68 10.29
CA PRO A 561 -11.86 -22.20 11.59
C PRO A 561 -12.00 -21.04 12.57
N GLY A 562 -12.74 -21.25 13.66
CA GLY A 562 -13.04 -20.20 14.62
C GLY A 562 -11.79 -19.42 15.00
N PRO A 563 -11.92 -18.19 15.50
CA PRO A 563 -10.79 -17.41 15.98
C PRO A 563 -9.92 -18.33 16.83
N ASN A 564 -8.60 -18.35 16.60
CA ASN A 564 -7.75 -19.21 17.42
C ASN A 564 -7.94 -18.74 18.86
N PRO A 565 -8.59 -19.53 19.73
CA PRO A 565 -8.98 -19.04 21.05
C PRO A 565 -7.77 -18.93 21.98
N ALA A 566 -6.55 -19.24 21.51
CA ALA A 566 -5.30 -18.96 22.22
C ALA A 566 -4.71 -17.58 21.86
N VAL A 567 -5.25 -16.91 20.85
CA VAL A 567 -4.75 -15.64 20.32
C VAL A 567 -5.74 -14.56 20.73
N PHE A 568 -5.50 -14.00 21.91
CA PHE A 568 -6.30 -12.93 22.50
C PHE A 568 -5.72 -11.57 22.11
N ASP A 569 -6.54 -10.53 22.22
CA ASP A 569 -6.03 -9.18 22.18
C ASP A 569 -5.05 -8.96 23.35
N HIS A 570 -3.83 -8.49 23.03
CA HIS A 570 -2.78 -8.21 24.00
C HIS A 570 -2.12 -6.84 23.76
N GLY A 571 -2.68 -5.99 22.88
CA GLY A 571 -2.13 -4.67 22.60
C GLY A 571 -0.64 -4.72 22.23
N ILE A 572 0.20 -4.05 23.02
CA ILE A 572 1.66 -3.95 22.81
C ILE A 572 2.45 -5.01 23.61
N GLN A 573 1.77 -5.79 24.48
CA GLN A 573 2.44 -6.85 25.24
C GLN A 573 2.76 -8.05 24.33
N GLN A 574 3.71 -8.89 24.72
CA GLN A 574 4.02 -10.10 23.96
C GLN A 574 2.85 -11.08 23.98
N GLY A 575 2.43 -11.47 22.79
CA GLY A 575 1.30 -12.36 22.56
C GLY A 575 1.63 -13.83 22.53
N ALA A 576 0.68 -14.60 22.01
CA ALA A 576 0.88 -16.01 21.67
C ALA A 576 1.65 -16.22 20.35
N SER A 577 2.02 -15.14 19.63
CA SER A 577 2.65 -15.19 18.31
C SER A 577 3.80 -14.18 18.21
N GLU A 578 5.02 -14.67 18.04
CA GLU A 578 6.18 -13.81 17.80
C GLU A 578 6.05 -13.01 16.50
N ALA A 579 5.44 -13.61 15.46
CA ALA A 579 5.23 -12.94 14.17
C ALA A 579 4.32 -11.70 14.32
N LEU A 580 3.22 -11.80 15.08
CA LEU A 580 2.35 -10.67 15.36
C LEU A 580 2.99 -9.63 16.28
N ASP A 581 3.83 -10.05 17.22
CA ASP A 581 4.60 -9.13 18.05
C ASP A 581 5.61 -8.32 17.20
N PHE A 582 6.26 -8.97 16.23
CA PHE A 582 7.12 -8.29 15.27
C PHE A 582 6.32 -7.36 14.34
N GLU A 583 5.19 -7.79 13.81
CA GLU A 583 4.31 -6.93 13.00
C GLU A 583 3.84 -5.69 13.78
N THR A 584 3.49 -5.88 15.05
CA THR A 584 3.15 -4.78 15.99
C THR A 584 4.33 -3.84 16.18
N THR A 585 5.54 -4.38 16.37
CA THR A 585 6.78 -3.60 16.49
C THR A 585 7.04 -2.78 15.22
N TRP A 586 6.90 -3.38 14.04
CA TRP A 586 7.07 -2.67 12.78
C TRP A 586 6.01 -1.58 12.59
N THR A 587 4.75 -1.86 12.94
CA THR A 587 3.65 -0.91 12.80
C THR A 587 3.87 0.35 13.65
N GLN A 588 4.50 0.23 14.82
CA GLN A 588 4.93 1.38 15.64
C GLN A 588 5.91 2.30 14.89
N THR A 589 6.65 1.77 13.92
CA THR A 589 7.66 2.52 13.15
C THR A 589 7.15 3.10 11.83
N VAL A 590 5.93 2.74 11.39
CA VAL A 590 5.30 3.33 10.21
C VAL A 590 5.19 4.83 10.43
N ARG A 591 5.74 5.63 9.52
CA ARG A 591 5.73 7.09 9.61
C ARG A 591 4.77 7.71 8.62
N ALA A 592 4.32 8.92 8.96
CA ALA A 592 3.60 9.77 8.03
C ALA A 592 4.50 10.21 6.88
N LEU A 593 3.90 10.47 5.71
CA LEU A 593 4.60 11.11 4.60
C LEU A 593 5.01 12.53 4.98
N ASN A 594 6.15 12.98 4.45
CA ASN A 594 6.52 14.40 4.56
C ASN A 594 5.61 15.20 3.63
N GLU A 595 4.97 16.23 4.17
CA GLU A 595 4.01 17.05 3.42
C GLU A 595 4.64 18.36 2.92
N PRO A 596 4.22 18.88 1.75
CA PRO A 596 4.67 20.17 1.26
C PRO A 596 4.43 21.29 2.28
N LYS A 597 5.50 22.00 2.65
CA LYS A 597 5.41 23.20 3.49
C LYS A 597 5.16 24.39 2.56
N GLY A 598 3.87 24.70 2.34
CA GLY A 598 3.38 25.80 1.50
C GLY A 598 3.66 27.20 2.08
N ASP A 599 2.70 28.12 1.95
CA ASP A 599 2.83 29.46 2.54
C ASP A 599 2.81 29.39 4.07
N ALA A 600 3.94 29.69 4.70
CA ALA A 600 4.11 29.66 6.14
C ALA A 600 3.12 30.59 6.88
N THR A 601 2.70 31.69 6.26
CA THR A 601 1.72 32.63 6.86
C THR A 601 0.34 31.98 6.92
N ALA A 602 -0.10 31.37 5.82
CA ALA A 602 -1.37 30.67 5.73
C ALA A 602 -1.40 29.45 6.66
N ILE A 603 -0.32 28.67 6.69
CA ILE A 603 -0.16 27.52 7.59
C ILE A 603 -0.25 27.97 9.06
N SER A 604 0.45 29.05 9.44
CA SER A 604 0.40 29.55 10.82
C SER A 604 -0.98 30.07 11.20
N ALA A 605 -1.68 30.76 10.30
CA ALA A 605 -3.04 31.22 10.55
C ALA A 605 -4.03 30.05 10.67
N GLY A 606 -3.89 29.05 9.79
CA GLY A 606 -4.68 27.82 9.83
C GLY A 606 -4.45 27.01 11.09
N ALA A 607 -3.21 26.93 11.57
CA ALA A 607 -2.85 26.26 12.82
C ALA A 607 -3.61 26.86 14.02
N THR A 608 -3.67 28.19 14.13
CA THR A 608 -4.42 28.87 15.21
C THR A 608 -5.92 28.58 15.13
N LEU A 609 -6.51 28.58 13.94
CA LEU A 609 -7.92 28.23 13.75
C LEU A 609 -8.20 26.77 14.12
N PHE A 610 -7.32 25.87 13.70
CA PHE A 610 -7.39 24.44 13.97
C PHE A 610 -7.30 24.14 15.46
N GLU A 611 -6.37 24.77 16.19
CA GLU A 611 -6.21 24.59 17.63
C GLU A 611 -7.51 24.91 18.39
N GLY A 612 -8.16 26.03 18.06
CA GLY A 612 -9.38 26.46 18.75
C GLY A 612 -10.64 25.65 18.40
N THR A 613 -10.63 24.87 17.32
CA THR A 613 -11.86 24.25 16.77
C THR A 613 -11.77 22.74 16.55
N CYS A 614 -10.63 22.25 16.07
CA CYS A 614 -10.46 20.89 15.54
C CYS A 614 -9.57 20.01 16.44
N ALA A 615 -8.62 20.61 17.16
CA ALA A 615 -7.61 19.89 17.92
C ALA A 615 -8.18 19.00 19.03
N SER A 616 -9.37 19.28 19.57
CA SER A 616 -10.01 18.41 20.55
C SER A 616 -10.22 16.98 20.03
N CYS A 617 -10.50 16.82 18.73
CA CYS A 617 -10.67 15.51 18.08
C CYS A 617 -9.41 15.04 17.33
N HIS A 618 -8.61 15.97 16.81
CA HIS A 618 -7.48 15.68 15.92
C HIS A 618 -6.12 16.15 16.46
N GLY A 619 -6.01 16.34 17.77
CA GLY A 619 -4.76 16.64 18.47
C GLY A 619 -4.04 15.38 18.98
N GLY A 620 -3.12 15.57 19.91
CA GLY A 620 -2.30 14.53 20.50
C GLY A 620 -1.18 14.05 19.59
N ALA A 621 -0.30 13.19 20.11
CA ALA A 621 0.86 12.67 19.39
C ALA A 621 0.49 11.81 18.16
N LYS A 622 -0.76 11.34 18.08
CA LYS A 622 -1.31 10.56 16.97
C LYS A 622 -2.14 11.39 16.00
N TRP A 623 -2.32 12.69 16.23
CA TRP A 623 -3.27 13.55 15.50
C TRP A 623 -4.70 13.01 15.47
N THR A 624 -5.08 12.35 16.56
CA THR A 624 -6.42 11.87 16.85
C THR A 624 -6.55 11.70 18.35
N LYS A 625 -7.73 12.03 18.88
CA LYS A 625 -8.08 11.72 20.26
C LYS A 625 -8.28 10.21 20.48
N SER A 626 -8.51 9.45 19.41
CA SER A 626 -8.78 8.02 19.49
C SER A 626 -7.64 7.29 20.20
N GLN A 627 -8.00 6.54 21.24
CA GLN A 627 -7.05 5.79 22.01
C GLN A 627 -7.68 4.57 22.69
N VAL A 628 -6.92 3.49 22.80
CA VAL A 628 -7.17 2.41 23.74
C VAL A 628 -6.76 2.88 25.15
N VAL A 629 -7.75 3.07 26.02
CA VAL A 629 -7.54 3.58 27.40
C VAL A 629 -7.40 2.48 28.45
N TYR A 630 -7.39 1.21 28.03
CA TYR A 630 -7.06 0.06 28.87
C TYR A 630 -5.87 -0.70 28.30
N LEU A 631 -5.03 -1.26 29.16
CA LEU A 631 -4.04 -2.26 28.75
C LEU A 631 -4.78 -3.61 28.63
N SER A 632 -4.75 -4.24 27.46
CA SER A 632 -5.46 -5.49 27.14
C SER A 632 -5.33 -6.53 28.26
N ASN A 633 -6.47 -6.93 28.83
CA ASN A 633 -6.57 -7.92 29.90
C ASN A 633 -7.10 -9.24 29.32
N PRO A 634 -6.32 -10.34 29.34
CA PRO A 634 -6.74 -11.66 28.85
C PRO A 634 -8.03 -12.23 29.48
N ALA A 635 -8.50 -11.63 30.58
CA ALA A 635 -9.71 -12.05 31.30
C ALA A 635 -11.01 -11.43 30.78
N LEU A 636 -10.97 -10.42 29.92
CA LEU A 636 -12.18 -9.72 29.44
C LEU A 636 -13.01 -10.57 28.46
N ASP A 637 -12.38 -11.44 27.66
CA ASP A 637 -13.10 -12.17 26.61
C ASP A 637 -13.89 -13.40 27.13
N LYS A 638 -13.46 -14.02 28.24
CA LYS A 638 -14.13 -15.21 28.81
C LYS A 638 -15.14 -14.90 29.90
N ALA A 639 -14.97 -13.82 30.65
CA ALA A 639 -15.87 -13.47 31.73
C ALA A 639 -17.14 -12.74 31.25
N PHE A 640 -17.05 -11.97 30.15
CA PHE A 640 -18.17 -11.14 29.68
C PHE A 640 -19.19 -11.86 28.83
N ALA A 641 -18.75 -12.74 27.93
CA ALA A 641 -19.66 -13.62 27.17
C ALA A 641 -20.46 -14.58 28.09
N ALA A 642 -20.05 -14.73 29.36
CA ALA A 642 -20.72 -15.52 30.39
C ALA A 642 -21.52 -14.67 31.42
N GLY A 643 -21.73 -13.37 31.17
CA GLY A 643 -22.54 -12.50 32.04
C GLY A 643 -21.79 -11.84 33.22
N GLY A 644 -20.47 -11.74 33.16
CA GLY A 644 -19.66 -10.99 34.13
C GLY A 644 -19.86 -9.46 34.06
N THR A 645 -19.65 -8.78 35.18
CA THR A 645 -19.71 -7.31 35.32
C THR A 645 -18.35 -6.67 35.00
N PRO A 646 -18.29 -5.47 34.40
CA PRO A 646 -17.02 -4.82 34.09
C PRO A 646 -16.34 -4.40 35.39
N ARG A 647 -15.03 -4.63 35.50
CA ARG A 647 -14.27 -4.23 36.69
C ARG A 647 -13.87 -2.76 36.68
N ASP A 648 -14.01 -2.08 35.54
CA ASP A 648 -13.71 -0.65 35.41
C ASP A 648 -14.99 0.21 35.36
N PRO A 649 -15.00 1.36 36.06
CA PRO A 649 -16.14 2.26 36.05
C PRO A 649 -16.35 2.88 34.65
N GLY A 650 -17.57 2.78 34.10
CA GLY A 650 -17.96 3.46 32.85
C GLY A 650 -18.02 2.59 31.59
N LEU A 651 -18.27 1.28 31.70
CA LEU A 651 -18.48 0.39 30.54
C LEU A 651 -19.98 0.07 30.35
N THR A 652 -20.52 0.27 29.14
CA THR A 652 -21.84 -0.25 28.73
C THR A 652 -21.76 -0.98 27.39
N MET A 653 -22.39 -2.15 27.31
CA MET A 653 -22.44 -2.99 26.10
C MET A 653 -23.48 -2.47 25.10
N ILE A 654 -23.14 -2.45 23.81
CA ILE A 654 -24.12 -2.35 22.72
C ILE A 654 -24.06 -3.65 21.90
N ALA A 655 -25.16 -4.40 21.91
CA ALA A 655 -25.46 -5.48 20.96
C ALA A 655 -24.33 -6.52 20.70
N ASN A 656 -23.68 -7.03 21.76
CA ASN A 656 -22.67 -8.11 21.71
C ASN A 656 -21.39 -7.77 20.91
N GLN A 657 -21.01 -6.49 20.81
CA GLN A 657 -19.74 -6.06 20.22
C GLN A 657 -18.99 -5.15 21.20
N SER A 658 -17.69 -5.38 21.35
CA SER A 658 -16.81 -4.65 22.27
C SER A 658 -16.42 -3.30 21.66
N VAL A 659 -17.27 -2.28 21.80
CA VAL A 659 -16.89 -0.88 21.52
C VAL A 659 -17.48 0.06 22.57
N LEU A 660 -16.60 0.89 23.11
CA LEU A 660 -16.83 1.86 24.17
C LEU A 660 -17.87 2.93 23.75
N TYR A 661 -19.06 2.88 24.37
CA TYR A 661 -20.04 3.97 24.39
C TYR A 661 -20.56 4.15 25.82
N VAL A 662 -20.55 5.38 26.32
CA VAL A 662 -21.43 5.79 27.43
C VAL A 662 -22.12 7.08 27.05
N ASP A 663 -23.45 7.08 27.06
CA ASP A 663 -24.21 8.24 27.53
C ASP A 663 -25.60 7.81 28.05
N ALA A 664 -25.93 8.33 29.23
CA ALA A 664 -27.19 9.01 29.57
C ALA A 664 -27.71 8.60 30.95
N LYS A 665 -27.20 9.27 32.01
CA LYS A 665 -28.04 9.80 33.12
C LYS A 665 -27.34 10.69 34.17
N VAL A 666 -26.01 10.92 34.18
CA VAL A 666 -25.36 11.78 35.21
C VAL A 666 -24.06 12.46 34.71
N ASP A 667 -23.96 13.79 34.85
CA ASP A 667 -22.74 14.67 34.92
C ASP A 667 -21.81 14.93 33.70
N PRO A 668 -20.98 16.01 33.69
CA PRO A 668 -20.58 16.77 32.51
C PRO A 668 -19.14 16.48 32.03
N GLY A 669 -18.73 15.21 31.94
CA GLY A 669 -17.36 14.85 31.56
C GLY A 669 -17.18 13.48 30.93
N VAL A 670 -17.83 13.21 29.80
CA VAL A 670 -17.75 11.92 29.08
C VAL A 670 -16.87 12.04 27.81
N LEU A 671 -15.89 11.14 27.65
CA LEU A 671 -15.06 11.02 26.45
C LEU A 671 -15.77 10.15 25.39
N LYS A 672 -15.91 10.67 24.17
CA LYS A 672 -16.48 9.96 23.00
C LYS A 672 -15.39 9.70 21.97
N PHE A 673 -15.33 8.48 21.42
CA PHE A 673 -14.41 8.14 20.32
C PHE A 673 -15.10 8.00 18.97
N LEU A 674 -16.38 7.63 18.96
CA LEU A 674 -17.22 7.70 17.78
C LEU A 674 -17.86 9.09 17.70
N GLU A 675 -17.60 9.79 16.61
CA GLU A 675 -18.11 11.13 16.34
C GLU A 675 -19.09 11.10 15.18
N ASP A 676 -20.30 11.57 15.42
CA ASP A 676 -21.27 11.83 14.35
C ASP A 676 -20.97 13.18 13.72
N VAL A 677 -20.22 13.13 12.62
CA VAL A 677 -19.87 14.30 11.81
C VAL A 677 -20.83 14.50 10.64
N GLY A 678 -21.98 13.81 10.63
CA GLY A 678 -23.01 13.92 9.60
C GLY A 678 -22.71 13.18 8.30
N THR A 679 -21.72 12.28 8.28
CA THR A 679 -21.30 11.57 7.07
C THR A 679 -21.98 10.22 6.87
N PHE A 680 -22.68 9.69 7.89
CA PHE A 680 -23.44 8.44 7.79
C PHE A 680 -24.86 8.73 7.30
N ASP A 681 -25.30 8.04 6.24
CA ASP A 681 -26.65 8.12 5.70
C ASP A 681 -27.46 6.84 6.04
N PRO A 682 -28.35 6.87 7.05
CA PRO A 682 -29.18 5.72 7.41
C PRO A 682 -30.24 5.37 6.35
N ALA A 683 -30.49 6.27 5.38
CA ALA A 683 -31.36 5.99 4.24
C ALA A 683 -30.59 5.37 3.06
N ASN A 684 -29.25 5.43 3.07
CA ASN A 684 -28.43 4.80 2.04
C ASN A 684 -28.34 3.29 2.29
N PRO A 685 -28.97 2.47 1.44
CA PRO A 685 -28.95 1.01 1.57
C PRO A 685 -27.52 0.45 1.56
N ILE A 686 -26.59 1.09 0.85
CA ILE A 686 -25.19 0.68 0.76
C ILE A 686 -24.46 0.88 2.11
N GLU A 687 -24.86 1.87 2.93
CA GLU A 687 -24.23 2.13 4.23
C GLU A 687 -24.75 1.26 5.37
N ILE A 688 -26.03 0.85 5.32
CA ILE A 688 -26.66 0.05 6.37
C ILE A 688 -26.41 -1.47 6.25
N GLY A 689 -25.65 -1.88 5.24
CA GLY A 689 -25.10 -3.22 5.09
C GLY A 689 -25.96 -4.20 4.29
N GLY A 690 -25.30 -5.25 3.77
CA GLY A 690 -25.91 -6.28 2.92
C GLY A 690 -25.57 -7.74 3.26
N ALA A 691 -24.87 -8.00 4.37
CA ALA A 691 -24.53 -9.36 4.78
C ALA A 691 -25.66 -9.99 5.61
N ALA A 692 -26.03 -11.25 5.30
CA ALA A 692 -27.04 -12.00 6.04
C ALA A 692 -26.75 -12.10 7.56
N ALA A 693 -25.47 -12.03 7.97
CA ALA A 693 -25.04 -12.06 9.37
C ALA A 693 -25.35 -10.77 10.17
N ASN A 694 -25.79 -9.71 9.48
CA ASN A 694 -26.15 -8.41 10.07
C ASN A 694 -27.66 -8.16 10.14
N ILE A 695 -28.48 -9.12 9.69
CA ILE A 695 -29.94 -9.01 9.77
C ILE A 695 -30.38 -8.81 11.24
N GLY A 696 -31.00 -7.67 11.52
CA GLY A 696 -31.49 -7.30 12.86
C GLY A 696 -30.44 -6.65 13.78
N LYS A 697 -29.23 -6.37 13.30
CA LYS A 697 -28.22 -5.57 14.02
C LYS A 697 -28.28 -4.10 13.60
N VAL A 698 -27.82 -3.20 14.48
CA VAL A 698 -27.64 -1.78 14.15
C VAL A 698 -26.40 -1.66 13.26
N ALA A 699 -26.51 -0.94 12.14
CA ALA A 699 -25.39 -0.70 11.23
C ALA A 699 -24.25 0.04 11.94
N LEU A 700 -23.01 -0.39 11.70
CA LEU A 700 -21.84 0.29 12.24
C LEU A 700 -21.68 1.63 11.53
N GLY A 701 -21.76 2.73 12.28
CA GLY A 701 -21.76 4.10 11.74
C GLY A 701 -22.91 4.98 12.24
N VAL A 702 -24.00 4.36 12.72
CA VAL A 702 -25.17 5.09 13.30
C VAL A 702 -24.78 5.99 14.48
N LEU A 703 -23.75 5.62 15.24
CA LEU A 703 -23.22 6.42 16.36
C LEU A 703 -22.04 7.32 15.95
N GLY A 704 -21.79 7.43 14.66
CA GLY A 704 -20.61 8.09 14.12
C GLY A 704 -19.42 7.14 13.91
N PHE A 705 -18.27 7.75 13.63
CA PHE A 705 -17.03 7.05 13.30
C PHE A 705 -15.87 7.47 14.19
N ASN A 706 -14.92 6.55 14.34
CA ASN A 706 -13.68 6.77 15.05
C ASN A 706 -12.86 7.88 14.38
N ALA A 707 -12.47 8.90 15.15
CA ALA A 707 -11.68 10.02 14.62
C ALA A 707 -10.39 9.51 13.93
N PRO A 708 -10.19 9.77 12.64
CA PRO A 708 -8.96 9.39 11.94
C PRO A 708 -7.79 10.25 12.42
N SER A 709 -6.58 9.71 12.29
CA SER A 709 -5.37 10.53 12.36
C SER A 709 -5.33 11.48 11.16
N LEU A 710 -4.85 12.71 11.34
CA LEU A 710 -4.60 13.66 10.25
C LEU A 710 -3.14 13.71 9.80
N LEU A 711 -2.28 12.82 10.29
CA LEU A 711 -0.92 12.68 9.80
C LEU A 711 -0.93 12.32 8.31
N GLY A 712 -0.19 13.08 7.49
CA GLY A 712 -0.07 12.81 6.05
C GLY A 712 -1.39 12.88 5.26
N VAL A 713 -2.41 13.54 5.81
CA VAL A 713 -3.76 13.56 5.22
C VAL A 713 -3.81 14.30 3.88
N GLY A 714 -2.81 15.16 3.60
CA GLY A 714 -2.65 15.82 2.30
C GLY A 714 -2.52 14.83 1.14
N ALA A 715 -1.98 13.64 1.40
CA ALA A 715 -1.73 12.60 0.41
C ALA A 715 -2.69 11.40 0.47
N SER A 716 -3.75 11.46 1.29
CA SER A 716 -4.61 10.30 1.60
C SER A 716 -5.98 10.31 0.93
N ALA A 717 -6.26 11.26 0.04
CA ALA A 717 -7.55 11.38 -0.63
C ALA A 717 -7.94 10.06 -1.36
N PRO A 718 -9.24 9.68 -1.40
CA PRO A 718 -10.39 10.44 -0.90
C PRO A 718 -10.48 10.47 0.64
N TYR A 719 -11.51 11.11 1.18
CA TYR A 719 -11.72 11.33 2.60
C TYR A 719 -13.05 10.75 3.08
N PHE A 720 -13.17 10.64 4.41
CA PHE A 720 -14.23 9.98 5.15
C PHE A 720 -14.27 8.46 5.00
N HIS A 721 -15.04 7.83 5.88
CA HIS A 721 -15.16 6.39 5.96
C HIS A 721 -15.58 5.73 4.64
N ASN A 722 -16.33 6.39 3.77
CA ASN A 722 -16.82 5.84 2.50
C ASN A 722 -16.15 6.47 1.25
N GLY A 723 -15.15 7.34 1.43
CA GLY A 723 -14.49 8.04 0.32
C GLY A 723 -15.33 9.11 -0.38
N GLN A 724 -16.45 9.56 0.21
CA GLN A 724 -17.40 10.48 -0.45
C GLN A 724 -16.88 11.91 -0.66
N ALA A 725 -15.72 12.28 -0.10
CA ALA A 725 -15.09 13.58 -0.30
C ALA A 725 -13.76 13.41 -1.02
N GLN A 726 -13.61 14.01 -2.21
CA GLN A 726 -12.40 13.88 -3.03
C GLN A 726 -11.39 15.00 -2.73
N THR A 727 -11.87 16.10 -2.15
CA THR A 727 -11.08 17.28 -1.78
C THR A 727 -11.37 17.70 -0.35
N LEU A 728 -10.49 18.51 0.25
CA LEU A 728 -10.78 19.12 1.56
C LEU A 728 -11.96 20.10 1.51
N ASP A 729 -12.24 20.72 0.36
CA ASP A 729 -13.42 21.55 0.21
C ASP A 729 -14.70 20.71 0.34
N ASP A 730 -14.71 19.49 -0.24
CA ASP A 730 -15.81 18.53 -0.03
C ASP A 730 -15.92 18.12 1.44
N VAL A 731 -14.79 17.92 2.12
CA VAL A 731 -14.77 17.65 3.57
C VAL A 731 -15.39 18.82 4.32
N PHE A 732 -14.99 20.06 4.05
CA PHE A 732 -15.50 21.23 4.76
C PHE A 732 -16.99 21.45 4.51
N ALA A 733 -17.47 21.12 3.32
CA ALA A 733 -18.88 21.20 2.95
C ALA A 733 -19.76 20.19 3.70
N GLN A 734 -19.22 19.01 4.03
CA GLN A 734 -19.98 17.88 4.58
C GLN A 734 -19.76 17.64 6.09
N HIS A 735 -18.59 18.00 6.61
CA HIS A 735 -18.22 17.72 8.00
C HIS A 735 -18.92 18.67 8.97
N ASN A 736 -19.82 18.13 9.79
CA ASN A 736 -20.48 18.88 10.85
C ASN A 736 -19.54 19.10 12.03
N LEU A 737 -19.58 20.31 12.58
CA LEU A 737 -19.00 20.63 13.89
C LEU A 737 -20.01 20.31 15.00
N PRO A 738 -19.58 20.22 16.27
CA PRO A 738 -20.50 20.01 17.41
C PRO A 738 -21.60 21.07 17.53
N SER A 739 -21.43 22.24 16.90
CA SER A 739 -22.45 23.30 16.80
C SER A 739 -23.62 22.93 15.88
N GLY A 740 -23.52 21.86 15.10
CA GLY A 740 -24.49 21.44 14.09
C GLY A 740 -24.35 22.15 12.73
N SER A 741 -23.39 23.06 12.57
CA SER A 741 -23.04 23.68 11.28
C SER A 741 -21.85 22.96 10.64
N THR A 742 -21.75 22.98 9.31
CA THR A 742 -20.59 22.45 8.60
C THR A 742 -19.37 23.35 8.82
N ILE A 743 -18.16 22.82 8.61
CA ILE A 743 -16.92 23.62 8.66
C ILE A 743 -17.02 24.81 7.68
N GLN A 744 -17.47 24.56 6.45
CA GLN A 744 -17.62 25.60 5.43
C GLN A 744 -18.61 26.69 5.84
N ALA A 745 -19.71 26.34 6.51
CA ALA A 745 -20.69 27.32 7.00
C ALA A 745 -20.18 28.13 8.20
N SER A 746 -19.16 27.64 8.90
CA SER A 746 -18.66 28.23 10.15
C SER A 746 -17.51 29.22 9.94
N PHE A 747 -16.87 29.22 8.77
CA PHE A 747 -15.68 30.02 8.48
C PHE A 747 -15.78 30.82 7.17
N GLY A 748 -15.07 31.95 7.09
CA GLY A 748 -14.93 32.70 5.86
C GLY A 748 -13.97 32.02 4.86
N ALA A 749 -14.04 32.38 3.57
CA ALA A 749 -13.22 31.76 2.53
C ALA A 749 -11.70 31.86 2.78
N GLY A 750 -11.22 32.97 3.36
CA GLY A 750 -9.81 33.12 3.73
C GLY A 750 -9.38 32.18 4.85
N ASP A 751 -10.25 31.97 5.85
CA ASP A 751 -10.02 31.06 6.96
C ASP A 751 -10.02 29.61 6.50
N LEU A 752 -10.95 29.24 5.60
CA LEU A 752 -10.99 27.91 4.97
C LEU A 752 -9.72 27.62 4.15
N ALA A 753 -9.21 28.61 3.41
CA ALA A 753 -7.96 28.47 2.67
C ALA A 753 -6.75 28.28 3.61
N ASN A 754 -6.70 29.04 4.70
CA ASN A 754 -5.66 28.90 5.74
C ASN A 754 -5.75 27.52 6.42
N LEU A 755 -6.96 27.07 6.76
CA LEU A 755 -7.21 25.76 7.35
C LEU A 755 -6.80 24.63 6.41
N SER A 756 -7.15 24.72 5.13
CA SER A 756 -6.72 23.76 4.09
C SER A 756 -5.20 23.72 3.97
N ALA A 757 -4.54 24.88 3.91
CA ALA A 757 -3.08 24.97 3.87
C ALA A 757 -2.42 24.32 5.11
N PHE A 758 -3.01 24.50 6.29
CA PHE A 758 -2.51 23.87 7.50
C PHE A 758 -2.74 22.35 7.49
N VAL A 759 -3.97 21.89 7.24
CA VAL A 759 -4.34 20.46 7.26
C VAL A 759 -3.53 19.65 6.27
N THR A 760 -3.33 20.16 5.05
CA THR A 760 -2.49 19.49 4.03
C THR A 760 -0.99 19.50 4.36
N SER A 761 -0.54 20.29 5.34
CA SER A 761 0.86 20.34 5.77
C SER A 761 1.18 19.48 6.99
N ILE A 762 0.17 18.82 7.58
CA ILE A 762 0.32 17.99 8.79
C ILE A 762 1.13 16.73 8.45
N ASP A 763 2.32 16.62 9.03
CA ASP A 763 3.16 15.43 8.97
C ASP A 763 3.81 15.16 10.33
N GLY A 764 4.71 14.17 10.38
CA GLY A 764 5.40 13.76 11.62
C GLY A 764 6.30 14.83 12.24
N ALA A 765 6.57 15.96 11.56
CA ALA A 765 7.34 17.08 12.09
C ALA A 765 6.46 18.25 12.55
N THR A 766 5.15 18.23 12.28
CA THR A 766 4.23 19.30 12.68
C THR A 766 4.04 19.30 14.20
N PRO A 767 4.15 20.46 14.87
CA PRO A 767 3.89 20.57 16.31
C PRO A 767 2.49 20.07 16.68
N ILE A 768 2.40 19.29 17.75
CA ILE A 768 1.14 18.70 18.22
C ILE A 768 0.33 19.69 19.05
N PHE A 769 -1.00 19.58 18.96
CA PHE A 769 -1.94 20.23 19.87
C PHE A 769 -2.42 19.26 20.94
N ARG A 770 -3.04 19.75 22.03
CA ARG A 770 -3.72 18.86 22.97
C ARG A 770 -5.02 18.33 22.38
N SER A 771 -5.31 17.06 22.62
CA SER A 771 -6.60 16.43 22.32
C SER A 771 -7.50 16.36 23.55
N GLN A 772 -8.79 16.08 23.35
CA GLN A 772 -9.73 15.82 24.43
C GLN A 772 -9.27 14.65 25.33
N THR A 773 -8.61 13.64 24.77
CA THR A 773 -8.08 12.50 25.54
C THR A 773 -6.89 12.92 26.41
N ASP A 774 -6.02 13.80 25.90
CA ASP A 774 -4.92 14.36 26.70
C ASP A 774 -5.45 15.19 27.86
N ASP A 775 -6.47 16.01 27.62
CA ASP A 775 -7.14 16.81 28.66
C ASP A 775 -7.86 15.93 29.68
N PHE A 776 -8.48 14.84 29.24
CA PHE A 776 -9.13 13.86 30.12
C PHE A 776 -8.12 13.16 31.06
N LYS A 777 -6.91 12.85 30.56
CA LYS A 777 -5.86 12.19 31.36
C LYS A 777 -5.14 13.11 32.34
N ASP A 778 -5.22 14.43 32.17
CA ASP A 778 -4.49 15.40 32.98
C ASP A 778 -5.34 15.92 34.16
N PRO A 779 -5.15 15.39 35.38
CA PRO A 779 -5.99 15.73 36.53
C PRO A 779 -5.82 17.19 36.98
N THR A 780 -4.80 17.91 36.49
CA THR A 780 -4.57 19.31 36.84
C THR A 780 -5.50 20.29 36.13
N ILE A 781 -6.11 19.86 35.01
CA ILE A 781 -7.03 20.67 34.19
C ILE A 781 -8.49 20.41 34.57
N VAL A 782 -8.85 19.19 34.97
CA VAL A 782 -10.21 18.83 35.42
C VAL A 782 -10.63 19.60 36.69
N MET A 783 -9.67 20.10 37.46
CA MET A 783 -9.87 20.91 38.67
C MET A 783 -10.09 22.41 38.38
N MET A 784 -10.07 22.83 37.11
CA MET A 784 -10.35 24.21 36.68
C MET A 784 -11.56 24.28 35.74
N GLY A 785 -12.71 23.78 36.18
CA GLY A 785 -14.00 24.22 35.65
C GLY A 785 -14.46 25.54 36.33
N PRO A 786 -15.42 26.29 35.75
CA PRO A 786 -15.93 27.52 36.35
C PRO A 786 -16.53 27.35 37.75
#